data_AF-A0A950JK76-F1
#
_entry.id   AF-A0A950JK76-F1
#
_cell.length_a   1.000
_cell.length_b   1.000
_cell.length_c   1.000
_cell.angle_alpha   90.00
_cell.angle_beta   90.00
_cell.angle_gamma   90.00
#
_symmetry.space_group_name_H-M   'P 1'
#
loop_
_entity.id
_entity.type
_entity.pdbx_description
1 polymer ?
#
loop_
_entity_poly.entity_id
_entity_poly.type
_entity_poly.pdbx_seq_one_letter_code
_entity_poly.pdbx_strand_id
1 'polypeptide(L)'
;MSDIRDERPPPGGPADIKPVSILDEMKRSYLDYAMSVIVSRALPDVRDGLKPVHRRILYSMNENNFTPERAYNKSARTVGDVIGKYHPHGELAVYDALVRMAQDFSMRAPLIDGQGNFGSVDGDPPAAQRYTEARLAPVAIPLLDDLENDTVDFKPNYDEKEEEPVVLPARFPNLLVNGAGGIAVGMATNIPPHNLGETIDAVLAFMDKPDITLDELLELIPGPDFPTGASILGRAGIRAAYATGRGSIIMRAKAAVEELRKDREALIVTEIPYQVNKATLIERIAELVREKRIEGISDLRDESDRDGMRIVIELKRDAVADVVLNQLWRFTALQSSFGANMIALNGGRPEMLTLTDMLRAFLDFREDVVTRRTKYLLNKARDNAHVQVGLAIAVANIDEVIRLIRTSPDSGAARTALMERVWPARDMAPLITLIADPRHALDADGAIRLSEAQARAILELRLARLTALGRDEIAEALNRLAAEIADYLDILSSRARLMGIIRDELVKVKTDFATPRRTEILDSDADMEDEDLIQREDMVVLVSHGGYIKRAPLSTYRAQRRGGKGRSGMATRDEDFVARLFVASTHQPVLFFSSAGQVYKEKVWRLPLAAPQSRGKALVNLLPLETDERITTIMPLPEDEEIWESYDVMFATTRGTVRRNKLSDFAQVNRSGKIAMRLDEGERIVDVQLCSDKDDVLLTTARGQCIRFAVDDVRVFKGRDSMGVRGIALGQGDSVISLAILRSFDAAADERVAYLKQRRAAEGEADDAEATAESEDENGAEANGADAIEPERFEAMRAAEQVILTVSENGYGKRSSSFEYRVTGRGGKGIVAMAVNARNGALVASFPVEDSDEIMLVTDGGQLIRVPVGGIRIAGRATQGVIVFDTADEEHVVSVDRVGETEGDEDAE
;
A
#
# COMPACT_ATOMS: atom_id res chain seq x y z
N MET A 1 -50.83 5.08 -8.93
CA MET A 1 -51.90 6.07 -9.13
C MET A 1 -52.14 6.18 -10.62
N SER A 2 -53.35 5.84 -11.02
CA SER A 2 -53.87 5.95 -12.38
C SER A 2 -54.01 7.41 -12.77
N ASP A 3 -53.43 7.82 -13.89
CA ASP A 3 -53.75 9.10 -14.52
C ASP A 3 -53.90 8.85 -16.04
N ILE A 4 -55.14 8.54 -16.42
CA ILE A 4 -55.59 8.51 -17.81
C ILE A 4 -55.67 9.99 -18.23
N ARG A 5 -54.73 10.45 -19.06
CA ARG A 5 -54.83 11.77 -19.68
C ARG A 5 -55.52 11.64 -21.03
N ASP A 6 -56.61 12.40 -21.13
CA ASP A 6 -57.51 12.59 -22.25
C ASP A 6 -56.76 13.19 -23.45
N GLU A 7 -56.47 12.38 -24.49
CA GLU A 7 -55.97 12.87 -25.78
C GLU A 7 -57.14 13.07 -26.75
N ARG A 8 -57.74 14.27 -26.73
CA ARG A 8 -58.47 14.77 -27.89
C ARG A 8 -57.53 15.64 -28.74
N PRO A 9 -57.31 15.32 -30.02
CA PRO A 9 -56.51 16.19 -30.88
C PRO A 9 -57.28 17.51 -31.15
N PRO A 10 -56.61 18.67 -31.14
CA PRO A 10 -57.24 19.93 -31.53
C PRO A 10 -57.56 19.91 -33.04
N PRO A 11 -58.72 20.44 -33.48
CA PRO A 11 -59.03 20.49 -34.90
C PRO A 11 -58.35 21.71 -35.54
N GLY A 12 -57.64 21.49 -36.65
CA GLY A 12 -57.38 22.53 -37.65
C GLY A 12 -55.99 23.18 -37.70
N GLY A 13 -54.91 22.39 -37.76
CA GLY A 13 -53.58 22.85 -38.21
C GLY A 13 -53.14 22.08 -39.48
N PRO A 14 -52.24 22.63 -40.31
CA PRO A 14 -51.78 21.99 -41.54
C PRO A 14 -51.20 20.59 -41.26
N ALA A 15 -51.56 19.62 -42.10
CA ALA A 15 -51.45 18.18 -41.88
C ALA A 15 -50.02 17.60 -41.71
N ASP A 16 -48.97 18.44 -41.76
CA ASP A 16 -47.56 18.04 -41.69
C ASP A 16 -46.84 18.43 -40.39
N ILE A 17 -47.52 19.08 -39.43
CA ILE A 17 -46.89 19.46 -38.15
C ILE A 17 -47.24 18.43 -37.08
N LYS A 18 -46.27 17.56 -36.75
CA LYS A 18 -46.37 16.63 -35.61
C LYS A 18 -45.74 17.27 -34.37
N PRO A 19 -46.49 17.62 -33.32
CA PRO A 19 -45.90 18.09 -32.07
C PRO A 19 -45.11 16.95 -31.43
N VAL A 20 -43.83 17.19 -31.13
CA VAL A 20 -42.97 16.23 -30.43
C VAL A 20 -42.97 16.57 -28.94
N SER A 21 -43.25 15.57 -28.11
CA SER A 21 -43.14 15.68 -26.65
C SER A 21 -41.69 15.99 -26.25
N ILE A 22 -41.50 17.04 -25.45
CA ILE A 22 -40.17 17.41 -24.95
C ILE A 22 -39.50 16.27 -24.18
N LEU A 23 -40.28 15.49 -23.43
CA LEU A 23 -39.76 14.39 -22.62
C LEU A 23 -39.27 13.23 -23.52
N ASP A 24 -40.02 12.93 -24.58
CA ASP A 24 -39.65 11.87 -25.51
C ASP A 24 -38.45 12.26 -26.37
N GLU A 25 -38.40 13.52 -26.83
CA GLU A 25 -37.26 14.04 -27.60
C GLU A 25 -35.98 14.07 -26.74
N MET A 26 -36.06 14.59 -25.51
CA MET A 26 -34.91 14.60 -24.60
C MET A 26 -34.40 13.18 -24.32
N LYS A 27 -35.31 12.23 -24.04
CA LYS A 27 -34.93 10.84 -23.78
C LYS A 27 -34.28 10.19 -25.00
N ARG A 28 -34.86 10.36 -26.18
CA ARG A 28 -34.34 9.81 -27.43
C ARG A 28 -32.98 10.39 -27.78
N SER A 29 -32.87 11.72 -27.85
CA SER A 29 -31.62 12.42 -28.17
C SER A 29 -30.50 12.08 -27.17
N TYR A 30 -30.82 11.98 -25.88
CA TYR A 30 -29.84 11.56 -24.87
C TYR A 30 -29.39 10.11 -25.05
N LEU A 31 -30.31 9.18 -25.29
CA LEU A 31 -29.98 7.76 -25.50
C LEU A 31 -29.16 7.55 -26.78
N ASP A 32 -29.51 8.23 -27.88
CA ASP A 32 -28.78 8.15 -29.14
C ASP A 32 -27.34 8.67 -28.98
N TYR A 33 -27.17 9.81 -28.30
CA TYR A 33 -25.85 10.34 -27.98
C TYR A 33 -25.06 9.41 -27.06
N ALA A 34 -25.68 8.92 -25.98
CA ALA A 34 -25.04 8.04 -25.02
C ALA A 34 -24.56 6.73 -25.67
N MET A 35 -25.41 6.08 -26.48
CA MET A 35 -25.05 4.86 -27.19
C MET A 35 -23.93 5.09 -28.21
N SER A 36 -23.97 6.19 -28.95
CA SER A 36 -22.90 6.57 -29.88
C SER A 36 -21.56 6.75 -29.17
N VAL A 37 -21.54 7.41 -28.01
CA VAL A 37 -20.31 7.62 -27.23
C VAL A 37 -19.79 6.30 -26.64
N ILE A 38 -20.66 5.44 -26.13
CA ILE A 38 -20.28 4.16 -25.53
C ILE A 38 -19.66 3.24 -26.58
N VAL A 39 -20.35 3.02 -27.70
CA VAL A 39 -19.98 2.02 -28.71
C VAL A 39 -18.92 2.52 -29.69
N SER A 40 -18.99 3.79 -30.09
CA SER A 40 -18.23 4.30 -31.23
C SER A 40 -17.12 5.30 -30.85
N ARG A 41 -16.84 5.49 -29.56
CA ARG A 41 -15.82 6.45 -29.11
C ARG A 41 -14.97 5.98 -27.93
N ALA A 42 -15.61 5.64 -26.81
CA ALA A 42 -14.93 5.59 -25.52
C ALA A 42 -14.30 4.22 -25.18
N LEU A 43 -15.03 3.13 -25.42
CA LEU A 43 -14.61 1.78 -25.04
C LEU A 43 -13.89 1.06 -26.19
N PRO A 44 -12.84 0.27 -25.91
CA PRO A 44 -12.23 -0.62 -26.89
C PRO A 44 -13.11 -1.86 -27.14
N ASP A 45 -12.90 -2.54 -28.26
CA ASP A 45 -13.45 -3.88 -28.52
C ASP A 45 -12.52 -4.94 -27.93
N VAL A 46 -13.08 -5.99 -27.32
CA VAL A 46 -12.29 -7.06 -26.68
C VAL A 46 -11.43 -7.84 -27.68
N ARG A 47 -11.86 -7.91 -28.95
CA ARG A 47 -11.23 -8.74 -29.99
C ARG A 47 -9.88 -8.22 -30.45
N ASP A 48 -9.73 -6.90 -30.56
CA ASP A 48 -8.49 -6.25 -31.02
C ASP A 48 -7.90 -5.26 -29.99
N GLY A 49 -8.65 -4.91 -28.94
CA GLY A 49 -8.22 -3.97 -27.91
C GLY A 49 -8.11 -2.52 -28.38
N LEU A 50 -8.74 -2.15 -29.50
CA LEU A 50 -8.60 -0.83 -30.09
C LEU A 50 -9.89 -0.01 -30.01
N LYS A 51 -9.71 1.28 -29.77
CA LYS A 51 -10.76 2.28 -29.98
C LYS A 51 -10.90 2.57 -31.49
N PRO A 52 -12.06 3.07 -31.94
CA PRO A 52 -12.26 3.40 -33.35
C PRO A 52 -11.20 4.34 -33.94
N VAL A 53 -10.74 5.34 -33.18
CA VAL A 53 -9.68 6.25 -33.66
C VAL A 53 -8.34 5.54 -33.89
N HIS A 54 -7.94 4.63 -33.00
CA HIS A 54 -6.70 3.86 -33.16
C HIS A 54 -6.79 2.94 -34.38
N ARG A 55 -7.93 2.23 -34.53
CA ARG A 55 -8.19 1.34 -35.66
C ARG A 55 -8.10 2.07 -37.00
N ARG A 56 -8.71 3.25 -37.10
CA ARG A 56 -8.68 4.09 -38.31
C ARG A 56 -7.28 4.60 -38.64
N ILE A 57 -6.48 4.97 -37.64
CA ILE A 57 -5.09 5.37 -37.84
C ILE A 57 -4.28 4.20 -38.40
N LEU A 58 -4.32 3.03 -37.76
CA LEU A 58 -3.58 1.85 -38.21
C LEU A 58 -4.02 1.39 -39.60
N TYR A 59 -5.33 1.38 -39.86
CA TYR A 59 -5.89 1.02 -41.17
C TYR A 59 -5.46 1.99 -42.27
N SER A 60 -5.59 3.30 -42.05
CA SER A 60 -5.15 4.32 -43.03
C SER A 60 -3.64 4.25 -43.31
N MET A 61 -2.83 3.96 -42.29
CA MET A 61 -1.38 3.76 -42.48
C MET A 61 -1.07 2.48 -43.26
N ASN A 62 -1.86 1.42 -43.07
CA ASN A 62 -1.73 0.18 -43.85
C ASN A 62 -2.09 0.40 -45.32
N GLU A 63 -3.23 1.05 -45.61
CA GLU A 63 -3.64 1.38 -46.98
C GLU A 63 -2.61 2.24 -47.73
N ASN A 64 -1.99 3.19 -47.02
CA ASN A 64 -0.95 4.04 -47.55
C ASN A 64 0.44 3.37 -47.60
N ASN A 65 0.54 2.11 -47.17
CA ASN A 65 1.78 1.34 -47.16
C ASN A 65 2.90 2.00 -46.33
N PHE A 66 2.55 2.56 -45.17
CA PHE A 66 3.51 3.13 -44.21
C PHE A 66 4.08 2.05 -43.28
N THR A 67 4.59 0.98 -43.88
CA THR A 67 5.11 -0.20 -43.17
C THR A 67 6.50 0.06 -42.56
N PRO A 68 6.96 -0.77 -41.60
CA PRO A 68 8.27 -0.59 -40.95
C PRO A 68 9.47 -0.59 -41.90
N GLU A 69 9.38 -1.20 -43.07
CA GLU A 69 10.45 -1.27 -44.07
C GLU A 69 10.54 0.00 -44.92
N ARG A 70 9.51 0.86 -44.86
CA ARG A 70 9.42 2.09 -45.63
C ARG A 70 10.01 3.27 -44.86
N ALA A 71 10.33 4.32 -45.60
CA ALA A 71 10.75 5.59 -45.02
C ALA A 71 9.62 6.19 -44.17
N TYR A 72 10.01 6.98 -43.17
CA TYR A 72 9.07 7.75 -42.35
C TYR A 72 8.27 8.73 -43.22
N ASN A 73 7.02 8.97 -42.83
CA ASN A 73 6.12 9.91 -43.50
C ASN A 73 5.67 10.99 -42.53
N LYS A 74 5.43 12.21 -43.02
CA LYS A 74 4.92 13.30 -42.18
C LYS A 74 3.61 12.90 -41.49
N SER A 75 3.53 13.10 -40.18
CA SER A 75 2.34 12.78 -39.39
C SER A 75 1.09 13.48 -39.94
N ALA A 76 1.26 14.72 -40.45
CA ALA A 76 0.18 15.48 -41.09
C ALA A 76 -0.49 14.74 -42.27
N ARG A 77 0.23 13.89 -42.99
CA ARG A 77 -0.34 13.09 -44.09
C ARG A 77 -1.28 12.02 -43.55
N THR A 78 -0.82 11.24 -42.58
CA THR A 78 -1.64 10.21 -41.91
C THR A 78 -2.88 10.85 -41.29
N VAL A 79 -2.71 11.93 -40.54
CA VAL A 79 -3.82 12.63 -39.87
C VAL A 79 -4.81 13.18 -40.91
N GLY A 80 -4.32 13.80 -41.99
CA GLY A 80 -5.17 14.31 -43.07
C GLY A 80 -5.99 13.20 -43.74
N ASP A 81 -5.38 12.07 -44.05
CA ASP A 81 -6.07 10.93 -44.67
C ASP A 81 -7.12 10.32 -43.73
N VAL A 82 -6.79 10.15 -42.44
CA VAL A 82 -7.74 9.63 -41.44
C VAL A 82 -8.96 10.53 -41.30
N ILE A 83 -8.77 11.86 -41.26
CA ILE A 83 -9.89 12.81 -41.16
C ILE A 83 -10.71 12.81 -42.45
N GLY A 84 -10.03 12.83 -43.59
CA GLY A 84 -10.66 12.94 -44.90
C GLY A 84 -11.50 11.71 -45.28
N LYS A 85 -11.15 10.52 -44.77
CA LYS A 85 -11.82 9.26 -45.13
C LYS A 85 -12.65 8.64 -44.01
N TYR A 86 -12.17 8.64 -42.76
CA TYR A 86 -12.70 7.75 -41.72
C TYR A 86 -13.17 8.45 -40.44
N HIS A 87 -12.52 9.52 -40.02
CA HIS A 87 -12.73 10.16 -38.73
C HIS A 87 -13.09 11.64 -38.88
N PRO A 88 -14.38 11.98 -39.11
CA PRO A 88 -14.84 13.35 -39.38
C PRO A 88 -14.91 14.19 -38.09
N HIS A 89 -13.87 14.14 -37.28
CA HIS A 89 -13.70 14.89 -36.04
C HIS A 89 -12.36 15.63 -36.07
N GLY A 90 -12.14 16.51 -35.09
CA GLY A 90 -11.02 17.43 -35.09
C GLY A 90 -9.65 16.75 -35.24
N GLU A 91 -8.77 17.40 -36.00
CA GLU A 91 -7.40 16.97 -36.29
C GLU A 91 -6.59 16.63 -35.04
N LEU A 92 -6.73 17.47 -34.01
CA LEU A 92 -5.99 17.34 -32.77
C LEU A 92 -6.23 15.97 -32.10
N ALA A 93 -7.47 15.48 -32.08
CA ALA A 93 -7.79 14.20 -31.44
C ALA A 93 -7.13 13.01 -32.14
N VAL A 94 -7.01 13.06 -33.47
CA VAL A 94 -6.34 12.03 -34.26
C VAL A 94 -4.82 12.11 -34.05
N TYR A 95 -4.27 13.31 -34.05
CA TYR A 95 -2.84 13.51 -33.82
C TYR A 95 -2.41 13.09 -32.41
N ASP A 96 -3.16 13.48 -31.38
CA ASP A 96 -2.89 13.09 -29.99
C ASP A 96 -2.96 11.56 -29.81
N ALA A 97 -3.91 10.90 -30.47
CA ALA A 97 -4.01 9.44 -30.47
C ALA A 97 -2.80 8.78 -31.17
N LEU A 98 -2.36 9.33 -32.31
CA LEU A 98 -1.17 8.87 -33.02
C LEU A 98 0.08 9.04 -32.15
N VAL A 99 0.25 10.21 -31.54
CA VAL A 99 1.38 10.50 -30.64
C VAL A 99 1.40 9.55 -29.47
N ARG A 100 0.25 9.32 -28.82
CA ARG A 100 0.14 8.38 -27.70
C ARG A 100 0.59 6.96 -28.08
N MET A 101 0.29 6.52 -29.31
CA MET A 101 0.69 5.21 -29.82
C MET A 101 2.18 5.10 -30.16
N ALA A 102 2.90 6.22 -30.22
CA ALA A 102 4.34 6.28 -30.44
C ALA A 102 5.17 6.48 -29.15
N GLN A 103 4.53 6.90 -28.06
CA GLN A 103 5.18 7.13 -26.77
C GLN A 103 5.43 5.81 -26.01
N ASP A 104 6.68 5.47 -25.79
CA ASP A 104 7.14 4.27 -25.07
C ASP A 104 6.82 4.26 -23.57
N PHE A 105 6.65 5.44 -22.96
CA PHE A 105 6.19 5.60 -21.58
C PHE A 105 4.65 5.53 -21.45
N SER A 106 3.92 5.55 -22.56
CA SER A 106 2.44 5.55 -22.58
C SER A 106 1.87 4.18 -22.90
N MET A 107 2.49 3.46 -23.85
CA MET A 107 2.11 2.12 -24.29
C MET A 107 3.23 1.11 -24.04
N ARG A 108 2.87 -0.08 -23.56
CA ARG A 108 3.83 -1.16 -23.27
C ARG A 108 4.45 -1.76 -24.54
N ALA A 109 3.69 -1.77 -25.63
CA ALA A 109 4.11 -2.13 -26.98
C ALA A 109 3.62 -1.04 -27.97
N PRO A 110 4.45 -0.01 -28.25
CA PRO A 110 4.10 1.07 -29.18
C PRO A 110 3.72 0.53 -30.56
N LEU A 111 2.59 1.01 -31.09
CA LEU A 111 2.07 0.58 -32.39
C LEU A 111 2.54 1.48 -33.54
N ILE A 112 3.08 2.65 -33.20
CA ILE A 112 3.64 3.63 -34.14
C ILE A 112 5.11 3.81 -33.83
N ASP A 113 5.94 3.77 -34.86
CA ASP A 113 7.34 4.16 -34.82
C ASP A 113 7.43 5.62 -35.26
N GLY A 114 7.75 6.51 -34.32
CA GLY A 114 7.77 7.96 -34.51
C GLY A 114 9.19 8.51 -34.54
N GLN A 115 9.42 9.50 -35.41
CA GLN A 115 10.66 10.27 -35.49
C GLN A 115 10.37 11.76 -35.27
N GLY A 116 11.06 12.36 -34.29
CA GLY A 116 10.91 13.76 -33.89
C GLY A 116 10.51 13.89 -32.41
N ASN A 117 10.06 15.08 -32.01
CA ASN A 117 9.60 15.31 -30.64
C ASN A 117 8.14 14.87 -30.48
N PHE A 118 7.92 13.72 -29.84
CA PHE A 118 6.62 13.14 -29.52
C PHE A 118 6.17 13.42 -28.07
N GLY A 119 6.79 14.39 -27.40
CA GLY A 119 6.55 14.73 -26.00
C GLY A 119 7.41 13.89 -25.04
N SER A 120 7.28 14.18 -23.75
CA SER A 120 8.11 13.59 -22.70
C SER A 120 7.26 13.16 -21.48
N VAL A 121 7.86 12.38 -20.58
CA VAL A 121 7.27 12.04 -19.27
C VAL A 121 7.09 13.29 -18.37
N ASP A 122 7.78 14.38 -18.70
CA ASP A 122 7.69 15.66 -18.00
C ASP A 122 6.39 16.42 -18.34
N GLY A 123 5.63 15.93 -19.32
CA GLY A 123 4.37 16.52 -19.78
C GLY A 123 4.58 17.55 -20.88
N ASP A 124 5.77 17.62 -21.47
CA ASP A 124 5.98 18.45 -22.65
C ASP A 124 5.10 17.94 -23.80
N PRO A 125 4.33 18.83 -24.45
CA PRO A 125 3.50 18.42 -25.57
C PRO A 125 4.37 18.01 -26.77
N PRO A 126 3.87 17.13 -27.65
CA PRO A 126 4.55 16.82 -28.90
C PRO A 126 4.73 18.07 -29.76
N ALA A 127 5.75 18.06 -30.61
CA ALA A 127 5.87 19.07 -31.66
C ALA A 127 4.67 18.98 -32.63
N ALA A 128 4.41 20.04 -33.40
CA ALA A 128 3.33 20.04 -34.38
C ALA A 128 3.53 18.95 -35.45
N GLN A 129 2.42 18.39 -35.96
CA GLN A 129 2.40 17.27 -36.92
C GLN A 129 3.12 17.51 -38.27
N ARG A 130 3.51 18.76 -38.55
CA ARG A 130 4.36 19.13 -39.70
C ARG A 130 5.84 18.81 -39.49
N TYR A 131 6.28 18.66 -38.23
CA TYR A 131 7.67 18.35 -37.88
C TYR A 131 7.87 16.87 -37.59
N THR A 132 6.89 16.22 -36.95
CA THR A 132 6.95 14.80 -36.64
C THR A 132 6.71 13.94 -37.87
N GLU A 133 7.36 12.78 -37.87
CA GLU A 133 7.18 11.75 -38.88
C GLU A 133 6.86 10.42 -38.19
N ALA A 134 6.08 9.57 -38.86
CA ALA A 134 5.60 8.31 -38.32
C ALA A 134 5.49 7.24 -39.40
N ARG A 135 5.60 5.99 -38.96
CA ARG A 135 5.27 4.76 -39.70
C ARG A 135 4.74 3.72 -38.73
N LEU A 136 4.21 2.61 -39.24
CA LEU A 136 3.79 1.49 -38.39
C LEU A 136 5.01 0.91 -37.67
N ALA A 137 4.87 0.61 -36.38
CA ALA A 137 5.87 -0.16 -35.66
C ALA A 137 5.81 -1.64 -36.10
N PRO A 138 6.92 -2.39 -36.05
CA PRO A 138 6.92 -3.82 -36.40
C PRO A 138 5.86 -4.65 -35.67
N VAL A 139 5.61 -4.36 -34.39
CA VAL A 139 4.61 -5.07 -33.56
C VAL A 139 3.16 -4.77 -33.97
N ALA A 140 2.90 -3.74 -34.76
CA ALA A 140 1.56 -3.44 -35.27
C ALA A 140 1.18 -4.29 -36.49
N ILE A 141 2.15 -4.84 -37.22
CA ILE A 141 1.90 -5.65 -38.43
C ILE A 141 1.04 -6.90 -38.13
N PRO A 142 1.31 -7.68 -37.07
CA PRO A 142 0.42 -8.79 -36.68
C PRO A 142 -1.01 -8.39 -36.31
N LEU A 143 -1.32 -7.10 -36.14
CA LEU A 143 -2.69 -6.62 -35.98
C LEU A 143 -3.40 -6.42 -37.32
N LEU A 144 -2.66 -6.20 -38.41
CA LEU A 144 -3.16 -5.81 -39.72
C LEU A 144 -3.05 -6.92 -40.78
N ASP A 145 -2.22 -7.93 -40.55
CA ASP A 145 -2.02 -9.06 -41.48
C ASP A 145 -3.35 -9.74 -41.86
N ASP A 146 -3.45 -10.14 -43.13
CA ASP A 146 -4.59 -10.84 -43.75
C ASP A 146 -5.88 -10.03 -43.89
N LEU A 147 -5.86 -8.71 -43.69
CA LEU A 147 -7.06 -7.88 -43.79
C LEU A 147 -7.75 -7.96 -45.16
N GLU A 148 -6.98 -8.18 -46.23
CA GLU A 148 -7.45 -8.37 -47.61
C GLU A 148 -8.07 -9.74 -47.90
N ASN A 149 -7.96 -10.69 -46.96
CA ASN A 149 -8.39 -12.08 -47.11
C ASN A 149 -9.78 -12.34 -46.50
N ASP A 150 -10.66 -11.33 -46.47
CA ASP A 150 -12.03 -11.39 -45.92
C ASP A 150 -12.08 -11.97 -44.49
N THR A 151 -11.12 -11.56 -43.66
CA THR A 151 -10.97 -12.07 -42.29
C THR A 151 -11.85 -11.36 -41.27
N VAL A 152 -12.36 -10.18 -41.59
CA VAL A 152 -13.17 -9.33 -40.71
C VAL A 152 -14.25 -8.62 -41.51
N ASP A 153 -15.30 -8.19 -40.84
CA ASP A 153 -16.37 -7.42 -41.48
C ASP A 153 -15.94 -5.98 -41.73
N PHE A 154 -16.35 -5.46 -42.88
CA PHE A 154 -16.23 -4.06 -43.26
C PHE A 154 -17.58 -3.38 -43.13
N LYS A 155 -17.55 -2.08 -42.84
CA LYS A 155 -18.73 -1.22 -42.84
C LYS A 155 -18.46 0.05 -43.64
N PRO A 156 -19.48 0.68 -44.23
CA PRO A 156 -19.32 1.99 -44.86
C PRO A 156 -18.78 3.03 -43.87
N ASN A 157 -17.95 3.93 -44.37
CA ASN A 157 -17.54 5.13 -43.65
C ASN A 157 -18.73 6.12 -43.51
N TYR A 158 -18.48 7.29 -42.91
CA TYR A 158 -19.55 8.24 -42.56
C TYR A 158 -20.26 8.88 -43.76
N ASP A 159 -19.65 8.88 -44.96
CA ASP A 159 -20.24 9.40 -46.20
C ASP A 159 -20.50 8.31 -47.26
N GLU A 160 -20.38 7.04 -46.86
CA GLU A 160 -20.65 5.83 -47.66
C GLU A 160 -19.84 5.72 -48.96
N LYS A 161 -18.66 6.36 -49.04
CA LYS A 161 -17.76 6.29 -50.21
C LYS A 161 -16.60 5.32 -50.04
N GLU A 162 -16.20 5.07 -48.80
CA GLU A 162 -15.10 4.18 -48.44
C GLU A 162 -15.62 3.12 -47.47
N GLU A 163 -14.86 2.03 -47.30
CA GLU A 163 -15.13 1.01 -46.30
C GLU A 163 -14.07 1.01 -45.20
N GLU A 164 -14.47 0.76 -43.96
CA GLU A 164 -13.56 0.60 -42.82
C GLU A 164 -13.83 -0.72 -42.08
N PRO A 165 -12.78 -1.39 -41.57
CA PRO A 165 -12.95 -2.62 -40.81
C PRO A 165 -13.61 -2.36 -39.45
N VAL A 166 -14.53 -3.22 -39.06
CA VAL A 166 -15.20 -3.14 -37.74
C VAL A 166 -14.20 -3.43 -36.61
N VAL A 167 -13.37 -4.45 -36.81
CA VAL A 167 -12.26 -4.89 -35.95
C VAL A 167 -11.06 -5.26 -36.80
N LEU A 168 -9.86 -5.27 -36.22
CA LEU A 168 -8.67 -5.76 -36.91
C LEU A 168 -8.43 -7.25 -36.64
N PRO A 169 -7.86 -8.03 -37.58
CA PRO A 169 -7.59 -9.47 -37.45
C PRO A 169 -6.39 -9.76 -36.51
N ALA A 170 -6.44 -9.23 -35.29
CA ALA A 170 -5.37 -9.27 -34.31
C ALA A 170 -4.81 -10.69 -34.08
N ARG A 171 -3.49 -10.84 -34.20
CA ARG A 171 -2.77 -12.09 -33.92
C ARG A 171 -2.23 -12.20 -32.48
N PHE A 172 -2.41 -11.17 -31.66
CA PHE A 172 -2.13 -11.21 -30.22
C PHE A 172 -3.15 -10.39 -29.44
N PRO A 173 -3.38 -10.69 -28.15
CA PRO A 173 -4.39 -10.04 -27.32
C PRO A 173 -3.97 -8.62 -26.89
N ASN A 174 -3.99 -7.68 -27.84
CA ASN A 174 -3.53 -6.30 -27.64
C ASN A 174 -4.28 -5.55 -26.52
N LEU A 175 -5.55 -5.91 -26.23
CA LEU A 175 -6.29 -5.35 -25.10
C LEU A 175 -5.57 -5.57 -23.76
N LEU A 176 -5.01 -6.76 -23.54
CA LEU A 176 -4.26 -7.09 -22.34
C LEU A 176 -2.84 -6.49 -22.41
N VAL A 177 -2.16 -6.65 -23.56
CA VAL A 177 -0.76 -6.19 -23.72
C VAL A 177 -0.62 -4.69 -23.49
N ASN A 178 -1.44 -3.88 -24.16
CA ASN A 178 -1.33 -2.42 -24.07
C ASN A 178 -2.31 -1.79 -23.08
N GLY A 179 -3.31 -2.54 -22.61
CA GLY A 179 -4.36 -1.99 -21.78
C GLY A 179 -5.26 -1.00 -22.55
N ALA A 180 -6.18 -0.39 -21.82
CA ALA A 180 -7.06 0.64 -22.37
C ALA A 180 -7.62 1.52 -21.26
N GLY A 181 -7.65 2.83 -21.50
CA GLY A 181 -8.31 3.79 -20.60
C GLY A 181 -9.36 4.61 -21.36
N GLY A 182 -10.52 4.87 -20.77
CA GLY A 182 -11.56 5.68 -21.39
C GLY A 182 -12.75 5.96 -20.48
N ILE A 183 -13.38 7.12 -20.67
CA ILE A 183 -14.60 7.52 -19.95
C ILE A 183 -15.72 7.60 -20.98
N ALA A 184 -16.82 6.90 -20.71
CA ALA A 184 -18.03 6.90 -21.52
C ALA A 184 -19.21 7.49 -20.71
N VAL A 185 -20.41 7.52 -21.30
CA VAL A 185 -21.61 7.97 -20.59
C VAL A 185 -22.04 6.89 -19.59
N GLY A 186 -21.92 7.18 -18.29
CA GLY A 186 -22.33 6.28 -17.21
C GLY A 186 -21.36 5.14 -16.88
N MET A 187 -20.20 5.06 -17.53
CA MET A 187 -19.20 4.02 -17.31
C MET A 187 -17.79 4.51 -17.64
N ALA A 188 -16.78 3.82 -17.12
CA ALA A 188 -15.38 4.07 -17.42
C ALA A 188 -14.66 2.73 -17.57
N THR A 189 -13.55 2.72 -18.31
CA THR A 189 -12.65 1.58 -18.42
C THR A 189 -11.23 2.02 -18.10
N ASN A 190 -10.51 1.15 -17.39
CA ASN A 190 -9.10 1.31 -17.08
C ASN A 190 -8.47 -0.08 -16.91
N ILE A 191 -7.94 -0.61 -18.01
CA ILE A 191 -7.30 -1.93 -18.10
C ILE A 191 -5.79 -1.70 -18.08
N PRO A 192 -5.04 -2.31 -17.14
CA PRO A 192 -3.60 -2.16 -17.08
C PRO A 192 -2.91 -2.93 -18.22
N PRO A 193 -1.73 -2.48 -18.69
CA PRO A 193 -0.91 -3.21 -19.65
C PRO A 193 -0.27 -4.46 -19.04
N HIS A 194 0.08 -5.42 -19.88
CA HIS A 194 0.70 -6.70 -19.51
C HIS A 194 1.86 -7.03 -20.43
N ASN A 195 2.70 -7.96 -19.98
CA ASN A 195 3.81 -8.45 -20.78
C ASN A 195 3.29 -9.28 -21.96
N LEU A 196 3.75 -8.98 -23.19
CA LEU A 196 3.33 -9.69 -24.40
C LEU A 196 3.65 -11.19 -24.34
N GLY A 197 4.85 -11.55 -23.88
CA GLY A 197 5.30 -12.93 -23.86
C GLY A 197 4.46 -13.80 -22.93
N GLU A 198 4.20 -13.29 -21.72
CA GLU A 198 3.35 -13.96 -20.74
C GLU A 198 1.90 -14.02 -21.13
N THR A 199 1.38 -12.96 -21.76
CA THR A 199 0.00 -12.98 -22.24
C THR A 199 -0.17 -14.06 -23.31
N ILE A 200 0.81 -14.22 -24.20
CA ILE A 200 0.81 -15.32 -25.17
C ILE A 200 0.92 -16.68 -24.47
N ASP A 201 1.78 -16.82 -23.47
CA ASP A 201 1.90 -18.07 -22.70
C ASP A 201 0.59 -18.45 -22.00
N ALA A 202 -0.13 -17.47 -21.45
CA ALA A 202 -1.45 -17.69 -20.87
C ALA A 202 -2.50 -18.09 -21.93
N VAL A 203 -2.48 -17.50 -23.14
CA VAL A 203 -3.34 -17.95 -24.24
C VAL A 203 -3.02 -19.39 -24.63
N LEU A 204 -1.73 -19.74 -24.78
CA LEU A 204 -1.30 -21.09 -25.14
C LEU A 204 -1.70 -22.12 -24.08
N ALA A 205 -1.53 -21.78 -22.79
CA ALA A 205 -1.95 -22.63 -21.69
C ALA A 205 -3.49 -22.79 -21.64
N PHE A 206 -4.24 -21.70 -21.90
CA PHE A 206 -5.70 -21.73 -21.99
C PHE A 206 -6.18 -22.59 -23.17
N MET A 207 -5.46 -22.58 -24.30
CA MET A 207 -5.72 -23.47 -25.43
C MET A 207 -5.54 -24.95 -25.07
N ASP A 208 -4.49 -25.27 -24.29
CA ASP A 208 -4.19 -26.64 -23.86
C ASP A 208 -5.11 -27.13 -22.75
N LYS A 209 -5.53 -26.22 -21.84
CA LYS A 209 -6.40 -26.50 -20.71
C LYS A 209 -7.49 -25.41 -20.60
N PRO A 210 -8.66 -25.59 -21.25
CA PRO A 210 -9.74 -24.59 -21.24
C PRO A 210 -10.37 -24.30 -19.86
N ASP A 211 -10.20 -25.20 -18.90
CA ASP A 211 -10.63 -25.10 -17.50
C ASP A 211 -9.49 -24.67 -16.56
N ILE A 212 -8.41 -24.08 -17.11
CA ILE A 212 -7.32 -23.50 -16.31
C ILE A 212 -7.85 -22.53 -15.26
N THR A 213 -7.35 -22.69 -14.03
CA THR A 213 -7.80 -21.89 -12.90
C THR A 213 -7.12 -20.52 -12.89
N LEU A 214 -7.71 -19.55 -12.17
CA LEU A 214 -7.10 -18.24 -12.04
C LEU A 214 -5.72 -18.31 -11.36
N ASP A 215 -5.54 -19.19 -10.39
CA ASP A 215 -4.26 -19.32 -9.68
C ASP A 215 -3.16 -19.88 -10.61
N GLU A 216 -3.49 -20.83 -11.50
CA GLU A 216 -2.58 -21.29 -12.56
C GLU A 216 -2.28 -20.18 -13.58
N LEU A 217 -3.28 -19.37 -13.96
CA LEU A 217 -3.05 -18.22 -14.84
C LEU A 217 -2.14 -17.16 -14.19
N LEU A 218 -2.21 -16.99 -12.87
CA LEU A 218 -1.34 -16.07 -12.11
C LEU A 218 0.12 -16.53 -12.05
N GLU A 219 0.40 -17.82 -12.25
CA GLU A 219 1.78 -18.31 -12.41
C GLU A 219 2.39 -17.86 -13.75
N LEU A 220 1.55 -17.73 -14.79
CA LEU A 220 1.95 -17.31 -16.14
C LEU A 220 1.92 -15.79 -16.31
N ILE A 221 0.91 -15.12 -15.74
CA ILE A 221 0.76 -13.67 -15.69
C ILE A 221 0.78 -13.26 -14.21
N PRO A 222 1.97 -13.04 -13.60
CA PRO A 222 2.08 -12.63 -12.21
C PRO A 222 1.34 -11.34 -11.86
N GLY A 223 1.19 -10.46 -12.85
CA GLY A 223 0.53 -9.18 -12.72
C GLY A 223 0.76 -8.29 -13.95
N PRO A 224 0.27 -7.03 -13.90
CA PRO A 224 0.54 -6.03 -14.91
C PRO A 224 2.03 -5.76 -15.13
N ASP A 225 2.36 -5.29 -16.33
CA ASP A 225 3.71 -4.86 -16.72
C ASP A 225 3.62 -3.47 -17.35
N PHE A 226 3.94 -2.44 -16.56
CA PHE A 226 3.80 -1.05 -16.94
C PHE A 226 5.01 -0.56 -17.74
N PRO A 227 4.81 0.34 -18.73
CA PRO A 227 5.91 0.84 -19.56
C PRO A 227 6.98 1.59 -18.76
N THR A 228 6.62 2.23 -17.65
CA THR A 228 7.55 2.97 -16.77
C THR A 228 8.29 2.09 -15.77
N GLY A 229 8.01 0.79 -15.71
CA GLY A 229 8.56 -0.12 -14.70
C GLY A 229 7.86 0.04 -13.36
N ALA A 230 8.57 0.60 -12.38
CA ALA A 230 8.20 0.72 -10.98
C ALA A 230 8.03 -0.65 -10.28
N SER A 231 7.61 -0.61 -9.02
CA SER A 231 7.31 -1.81 -8.23
C SER A 231 5.82 -1.82 -7.85
N ILE A 232 5.15 -2.96 -7.98
CA ILE A 232 3.81 -3.20 -7.46
C ILE A 232 3.94 -3.75 -6.04
N LEU A 233 3.12 -3.25 -5.12
CA LEU A 233 3.07 -3.70 -3.73
C LEU A 233 1.87 -4.62 -3.51
N GLY A 234 2.15 -5.86 -3.12
CA GLY A 234 1.15 -6.88 -2.83
C GLY A 234 0.41 -7.39 -4.08
N ARG A 235 -0.21 -8.57 -3.93
CA ARG A 235 -0.93 -9.24 -5.04
C ARG A 235 -2.45 -9.20 -4.93
N ALA A 236 -2.98 -8.78 -3.77
CA ALA A 236 -4.42 -8.78 -3.52
C ALA A 236 -5.20 -7.94 -4.55
N GLY A 237 -4.67 -6.75 -4.88
CA GLY A 237 -5.24 -5.86 -5.89
C GLY A 237 -5.26 -6.46 -7.30
N ILE A 238 -4.18 -7.14 -7.68
CA ILE A 238 -4.04 -7.85 -8.97
C ILE A 238 -5.07 -8.98 -9.05
N ARG A 239 -5.11 -9.84 -8.02
CA ARG A 239 -6.02 -10.98 -7.97
C ARG A 239 -7.48 -10.54 -8.03
N ALA A 240 -7.86 -9.48 -7.30
CA ALA A 240 -9.19 -8.91 -7.37
C ALA A 240 -9.53 -8.42 -8.79
N ALA A 241 -8.60 -7.71 -9.43
CA ALA A 241 -8.79 -7.19 -10.78
C ALA A 241 -9.00 -8.32 -11.80
N TYR A 242 -8.24 -9.41 -11.73
CA TYR A 242 -8.39 -10.53 -12.65
C TYR A 242 -9.61 -11.40 -12.36
N ALA A 243 -9.97 -11.60 -11.08
CA ALA A 243 -11.11 -12.42 -10.68
C ALA A 243 -12.46 -11.75 -10.94
N THR A 244 -12.53 -10.42 -10.82
CA THR A 244 -13.80 -9.68 -10.82
C THR A 244 -13.89 -8.59 -11.89
N GLY A 245 -12.79 -8.27 -12.56
CA GLY A 245 -12.68 -7.10 -13.43
C GLY A 245 -12.43 -5.78 -12.69
N ARG A 246 -12.35 -5.78 -11.35
CA ARG A 246 -12.07 -4.57 -10.53
C ARG A 246 -11.02 -4.82 -9.46
N GLY A 247 -10.10 -3.88 -9.30
CA GLY A 247 -9.08 -3.95 -8.25
C GLY A 247 -8.29 -2.65 -8.13
N SER A 248 -7.62 -2.46 -7.00
CA SER A 248 -6.70 -1.34 -6.78
C SER A 248 -5.28 -1.89 -6.69
N ILE A 249 -4.44 -1.54 -7.65
CA ILE A 249 -3.04 -2.02 -7.73
C ILE A 249 -2.15 -0.89 -7.23
N ILE A 250 -1.47 -1.09 -6.11
CA ILE A 250 -0.59 -0.08 -5.52
C ILE A 250 0.75 -0.14 -6.22
N MET A 251 1.24 1.01 -6.66
CA MET A 251 2.52 1.15 -7.35
C MET A 251 3.44 2.10 -6.59
N ARG A 252 4.71 1.77 -6.54
CA ARG A 252 5.75 2.50 -5.85
C ARG A 252 6.95 2.72 -6.78
N ALA A 253 7.46 3.94 -6.78
CA ALA A 253 8.68 4.32 -7.47
C ALA A 253 9.87 3.47 -7.00
N LYS A 254 10.84 3.23 -7.89
CA LYS A 254 12.13 2.65 -7.48
C LYS A 254 13.04 3.76 -6.99
N ALA A 255 13.46 3.66 -5.73
CA ALA A 255 14.34 4.60 -5.08
C ALA A 255 15.48 3.87 -4.36
N ALA A 256 16.68 4.45 -4.37
CA ALA A 256 17.84 3.96 -3.63
C ALA A 256 18.51 5.09 -2.85
N VAL A 257 19.18 4.75 -1.74
CA VAL A 257 20.01 5.69 -0.98
C VAL A 257 21.42 5.69 -1.58
N GLU A 258 21.93 6.86 -1.94
CA GLU A 258 23.31 7.05 -2.41
C GLU A 258 24.04 8.09 -1.53
N GLU A 259 25.29 7.83 -1.18
CA GLU A 259 26.16 8.81 -0.51
C GLU A 259 26.80 9.73 -1.58
N LEU A 260 26.40 11.00 -1.62
CA LEU A 260 26.95 11.96 -2.60
C LEU A 260 28.37 12.39 -2.21
N ARG A 261 28.57 12.69 -0.93
CA ARG A 261 29.82 13.13 -0.30
C ARG A 261 29.77 12.75 1.17
N LYS A 262 30.93 12.75 1.83
CA LYS A 262 31.05 12.48 3.27
C LYS A 262 29.99 13.24 4.08
N ASP A 263 29.18 12.49 4.83
CA ASP A 263 28.06 12.97 5.67
C ASP A 263 26.90 13.65 4.90
N ARG A 264 26.68 13.29 3.63
CA ARG A 264 25.58 13.77 2.78
C ARG A 264 25.01 12.63 1.92
N GLU A 265 23.84 12.16 2.30
CA GLU A 265 23.05 11.17 1.56
C GLU A 265 22.03 11.83 0.62
N ALA A 266 21.62 11.10 -0.41
CA ALA A 266 20.52 11.46 -1.29
C ALA A 266 19.66 10.25 -1.62
N LEU A 267 18.36 10.48 -1.82
CA LEU A 267 17.46 9.50 -2.41
C LEU A 267 17.46 9.69 -3.92
N ILE A 268 17.77 8.62 -4.65
CA ILE A 268 17.78 8.60 -6.11
C ILE A 268 16.57 7.82 -6.60
N VAL A 269 15.66 8.50 -7.29
CA VAL A 269 14.51 7.87 -7.93
C VAL A 269 14.82 7.63 -9.41
N THR A 270 14.76 6.38 -9.84
CA THR A 270 15.07 5.96 -11.22
C THR A 270 13.84 5.59 -12.04
N GLU A 271 12.74 5.23 -11.38
CA GLU A 271 11.48 4.86 -12.03
C GLU A 271 10.30 5.42 -11.22
N ILE A 272 9.32 6.02 -11.89
CA ILE A 272 8.10 6.55 -11.27
C ILE A 272 6.87 5.72 -11.66
N PRO A 273 5.80 5.75 -10.85
CA PRO A 273 4.56 5.06 -11.19
C PRO A 273 3.97 5.51 -12.53
N TYR A 274 3.28 4.59 -13.20
CA TYR A 274 2.61 4.81 -14.48
C TYR A 274 1.62 5.99 -14.42
N GLN A 275 1.60 6.80 -15.48
CA GLN A 275 0.78 8.01 -15.62
C GLN A 275 1.04 9.09 -14.55
N VAL A 276 2.18 9.06 -13.87
CA VAL A 276 2.65 10.17 -13.03
C VAL A 276 3.51 11.11 -13.87
N ASN A 277 3.18 12.40 -13.83
CA ASN A 277 3.98 13.44 -14.47
C ASN A 277 5.18 13.80 -13.59
N LYS A 278 6.38 13.76 -14.15
CA LYS A 278 7.63 14.00 -13.41
C LYS A 278 7.75 15.44 -12.89
N ALA A 279 7.45 16.43 -13.73
CA ALA A 279 7.55 17.85 -13.38
C ALA A 279 6.57 18.23 -12.26
N THR A 280 5.30 17.79 -12.37
CA THR A 280 4.28 18.01 -11.35
C THR A 280 4.62 17.31 -10.04
N LEU A 281 5.23 16.12 -10.10
CA LEU A 281 5.69 15.41 -8.90
C LEU A 281 6.79 16.20 -8.17
N ILE A 282 7.80 16.69 -8.91
CA ILE A 282 8.90 17.49 -8.36
C ILE A 282 8.37 18.80 -7.76
N GLU A 283 7.46 19.49 -8.46
CA GLU A 283 6.81 20.71 -7.96
C GLU A 283 6.06 20.43 -6.65
N ARG A 284 5.31 19.32 -6.60
CA ARG A 284 4.57 18.92 -5.41
C ARG A 284 5.47 18.55 -4.23
N ILE A 285 6.60 17.87 -4.47
CA ILE A 285 7.60 17.61 -3.43
C ILE A 285 8.11 18.94 -2.87
N ALA A 286 8.49 19.88 -3.73
CA ALA A 286 9.00 21.18 -3.31
C ALA A 286 7.98 22.00 -2.50
N GLU A 287 6.70 21.94 -2.89
CA GLU A 287 5.59 22.55 -2.13
C GLU A 287 5.46 21.93 -0.74
N LEU A 288 5.44 20.60 -0.64
CA LEU A 288 5.29 19.88 0.63
C LEU A 288 6.48 20.11 1.59
N VAL A 289 7.69 20.27 1.05
CA VAL A 289 8.88 20.68 1.83
C VAL A 289 8.72 22.11 2.36
N ARG A 290 8.20 23.03 1.54
CA ARG A 290 7.95 24.43 1.95
C ARG A 290 6.85 24.53 3.02
N GLU A 291 5.82 23.71 2.92
CA GLU A 291 4.75 23.58 3.91
C GLU A 291 5.17 22.88 5.21
N LYS A 292 6.42 22.36 5.28
CA LYS A 292 6.93 21.52 6.38
C LYS A 292 6.08 20.27 6.61
N ARG A 293 5.46 19.76 5.55
CA ARG A 293 4.79 18.45 5.57
C ARG A 293 5.77 17.31 5.35
N ILE A 294 6.82 17.56 4.57
CA ILE A 294 7.97 16.68 4.42
C ILE A 294 9.19 17.40 5.00
N GLU A 295 9.87 16.75 5.93
CA GLU A 295 11.10 17.26 6.55
C GLU A 295 12.32 16.45 6.09
N GLY A 296 13.52 16.88 6.47
CA GLY A 296 14.76 16.16 6.13
C GLY A 296 15.28 16.35 4.70
N ILE A 297 14.56 17.01 3.79
CA ILE A 297 15.03 17.35 2.44
C ILE A 297 15.78 18.69 2.45
N SER A 298 16.91 18.75 1.75
CA SER A 298 17.76 19.95 1.63
C SER A 298 17.76 20.56 0.23
N ASP A 299 17.78 19.73 -0.81
CA ASP A 299 17.77 20.15 -2.22
C ASP A 299 17.06 19.08 -3.07
N LEU A 300 16.55 19.49 -4.23
CA LEU A 300 15.85 18.63 -5.19
C LEU A 300 16.30 18.96 -6.61
N ARG A 301 16.86 17.97 -7.31
CA ARG A 301 17.42 18.13 -8.66
C ARG A 301 16.89 17.06 -9.60
N ASP A 302 16.74 17.42 -10.87
CA ASP A 302 16.48 16.48 -11.96
C ASP A 302 17.74 16.32 -12.80
N GLU A 303 18.33 15.13 -12.75
CA GLU A 303 19.53 14.73 -13.51
C GLU A 303 19.15 13.72 -14.61
N SER A 304 17.87 13.67 -15.00
CA SER A 304 17.42 12.81 -16.09
C SER A 304 18.07 13.20 -17.41
N ASP A 305 18.51 12.20 -18.17
CA ASP A 305 19.10 12.39 -19.49
C ASP A 305 18.56 11.34 -20.49
N ARG A 306 19.26 11.18 -21.62
CA ARG A 306 18.89 10.19 -22.65
C ARG A 306 19.12 8.73 -22.23
N ASP A 307 19.94 8.51 -21.21
CA ASP A 307 20.34 7.19 -20.74
C ASP A 307 19.41 6.71 -19.60
N GLY A 308 18.67 7.62 -18.95
CA GLY A 308 17.57 7.26 -18.05
C GLY A 308 17.03 8.40 -17.19
N MET A 309 15.96 8.10 -16.45
CA MET A 309 15.42 9.00 -15.45
C MET A 309 16.26 8.97 -14.17
N ARG A 310 16.58 10.14 -13.61
CA ARG A 310 17.32 10.28 -12.35
C ARG A 310 16.86 11.52 -11.59
N ILE A 311 15.97 11.36 -10.63
CA ILE A 311 15.56 12.43 -9.72
C ILE A 311 16.39 12.32 -8.44
N VAL A 312 17.06 13.39 -8.04
CA VAL A 312 17.97 13.44 -6.89
C VAL A 312 17.36 14.27 -5.77
N ILE A 313 17.11 13.64 -4.62
CA ILE A 313 16.57 14.28 -3.43
C ILE A 313 17.67 14.30 -2.37
N GLU A 314 18.36 15.43 -2.21
CA GLU A 314 19.48 15.55 -1.28
C GLU A 314 18.98 15.73 0.16
N LEU A 315 19.43 14.88 1.08
CA LEU A 315 18.99 14.88 2.47
C LEU A 315 19.81 15.86 3.33
N LYS A 316 19.19 16.39 4.39
CA LYS A 316 19.89 17.12 5.45
C LYS A 316 20.82 16.17 6.20
N ARG A 317 21.87 16.71 6.82
CA ARG A 317 22.92 15.91 7.50
C ARG A 317 22.40 15.03 8.64
N ASP A 318 21.32 15.44 9.27
CA ASP A 318 20.68 14.82 10.43
C ASP A 318 19.44 14.00 10.06
N ALA A 319 19.08 13.94 8.78
CA ALA A 319 17.89 13.23 8.31
C ALA A 319 18.19 11.75 8.09
N VAL A 320 17.29 10.88 8.56
CA VAL A 320 17.32 9.45 8.28
C VAL A 320 16.63 9.18 6.94
N ALA A 321 17.35 8.59 5.99
CA ALA A 321 16.89 8.37 4.62
C ALA A 321 15.54 7.62 4.55
N ASP A 322 15.39 6.53 5.31
CA ASP A 322 14.17 5.71 5.32
C ASP A 322 12.94 6.49 5.79
N VAL A 323 13.10 7.38 6.77
CA VAL A 323 12.01 8.22 7.31
C VAL A 323 11.54 9.23 6.26
N VAL A 324 12.49 9.90 5.58
CA VAL A 324 12.16 10.84 4.50
C VAL A 324 11.50 10.10 3.33
N LEU A 325 11.98 8.90 3.02
CA LEU A 325 11.43 8.06 1.98
C LEU A 325 9.99 7.60 2.31
N ASN A 326 9.70 7.23 3.56
CA ASN A 326 8.34 6.97 4.04
C ASN A 326 7.41 8.19 3.89
N GLN A 327 7.89 9.38 4.26
CA GLN A 327 7.14 10.63 4.06
C GLN A 327 6.85 10.89 2.57
N LEU A 328 7.81 10.63 1.69
CA LEU A 328 7.64 10.76 0.24
C LEU A 328 6.60 9.78 -0.30
N TRP A 329 6.62 8.51 0.11
CA TRP A 329 5.60 7.52 -0.25
C TRP A 329 4.20 7.93 0.24
N ARG A 330 4.08 8.47 1.45
CA ARG A 330 2.79 8.85 2.03
C ARG A 330 2.16 10.08 1.38
N PHE A 331 2.96 11.09 1.08
CA PHE A 331 2.45 12.42 0.71
C PHE A 331 2.58 12.76 -0.77
N THR A 332 3.25 11.93 -1.57
CA THR A 332 3.52 12.22 -2.99
C THR A 332 3.11 11.08 -3.90
N ALA A 333 3.06 11.35 -5.21
CA ALA A 333 2.76 10.34 -6.22
C ALA A 333 3.93 9.39 -6.52
N LEU A 334 5.01 9.41 -5.73
CA LEU A 334 6.02 8.34 -5.73
C LEU A 334 5.43 7.01 -5.27
N GLN A 335 4.33 7.03 -4.50
CA GLN A 335 3.45 5.88 -4.36
C GLN A 335 2.04 6.28 -4.79
N SER A 336 1.43 5.51 -5.69
CA SER A 336 0.10 5.79 -6.21
C SER A 336 -0.70 4.49 -6.36
N SER A 337 -1.97 4.61 -6.70
CA SER A 337 -2.82 3.45 -6.98
C SER A 337 -3.35 3.50 -8.41
N PHE A 338 -3.27 2.37 -9.10
CA PHE A 338 -3.92 2.13 -10.37
C PHE A 338 -5.25 1.43 -10.12
N GLY A 339 -6.36 2.15 -10.32
CA GLY A 339 -7.70 1.58 -10.21
C GLY A 339 -8.06 0.80 -11.47
N ALA A 340 -7.91 -0.51 -11.44
CA ALA A 340 -8.34 -1.40 -12.52
C ALA A 340 -9.87 -1.50 -12.58
N ASN A 341 -10.41 -1.26 -13.78
CA ASN A 341 -11.83 -1.38 -14.09
C ASN A 341 -11.97 -1.90 -15.53
N MET A 342 -12.09 -3.21 -15.65
CA MET A 342 -11.91 -3.95 -16.89
C MET A 342 -13.21 -4.06 -17.68
N ILE A 343 -13.58 -2.97 -18.36
CA ILE A 343 -14.77 -2.91 -19.20
C ILE A 343 -14.37 -2.79 -20.68
N ALA A 344 -14.91 -3.64 -21.53
CA ALA A 344 -14.72 -3.58 -22.98
C ALA A 344 -16.01 -3.94 -23.72
N LEU A 345 -16.07 -3.67 -25.02
CA LEU A 345 -17.16 -4.10 -25.87
C LEU A 345 -16.96 -5.56 -26.27
N ASN A 346 -17.94 -6.40 -25.97
CA ASN A 346 -18.03 -7.78 -26.42
C ASN A 346 -19.25 -7.90 -27.35
N GLY A 347 -19.02 -8.09 -28.65
CA GLY A 347 -20.11 -8.10 -29.65
C GLY A 347 -20.93 -6.80 -29.67
N GLY A 348 -20.31 -5.66 -29.37
CA GLY A 348 -20.97 -4.34 -29.30
C GLY A 348 -21.67 -4.03 -27.98
N ARG A 349 -21.62 -4.92 -26.99
CA ARG A 349 -22.18 -4.68 -25.65
C ARG A 349 -21.08 -4.39 -24.63
N PRO A 350 -21.20 -3.33 -23.80
CA PRO A 350 -20.24 -3.05 -22.76
C PRO A 350 -20.38 -4.07 -21.62
N GLU A 351 -19.31 -4.83 -21.37
CA GLU A 351 -19.29 -5.90 -20.37
C GLU A 351 -18.07 -5.74 -19.46
N MET A 352 -18.24 -6.10 -18.18
CA MET A 352 -17.13 -6.25 -17.25
C MET A 352 -16.53 -7.63 -17.46
N LEU A 353 -15.24 -7.67 -17.76
CA LEU A 353 -14.56 -8.90 -18.16
C LEU A 353 -13.49 -9.27 -17.13
N THR A 354 -13.43 -10.56 -16.79
CA THR A 354 -12.30 -11.14 -16.07
C THR A 354 -11.12 -11.40 -17.01
N LEU A 355 -9.96 -11.75 -16.45
CA LEU A 355 -8.81 -12.16 -17.27
C LEU A 355 -9.18 -13.34 -18.18
N THR A 356 -9.85 -14.35 -17.64
CA THR A 356 -10.30 -15.53 -18.38
C THR A 356 -11.27 -15.19 -19.49
N ASP A 357 -12.20 -14.24 -19.27
CA ASP A 357 -13.15 -13.82 -20.31
C ASP A 357 -12.44 -13.15 -21.48
N MET A 358 -11.43 -12.32 -21.22
CA MET A 358 -10.65 -11.68 -22.27
C MET A 358 -9.82 -12.69 -23.09
N LEU A 359 -9.19 -13.66 -22.43
CA LEU A 359 -8.44 -14.73 -23.11
C LEU A 359 -9.36 -15.57 -24.00
N ARG A 360 -10.55 -15.94 -23.49
CA ARG A 360 -11.56 -16.68 -24.26
C ARG A 360 -12.05 -15.88 -25.46
N ALA A 361 -12.44 -14.62 -25.26
CA ALA A 361 -12.94 -13.77 -26.34
C ALA A 361 -11.89 -13.56 -27.45
N PHE A 362 -10.62 -13.43 -27.10
CA PHE A 362 -9.53 -13.35 -28.07
C PHE A 362 -9.36 -14.67 -28.84
N LEU A 363 -9.35 -15.81 -28.16
CA LEU A 363 -9.17 -17.11 -28.80
C LEU A 363 -10.34 -17.46 -29.74
N ASP A 364 -11.58 -17.21 -29.31
CA ASP A 364 -12.77 -17.42 -30.12
C ASP A 364 -12.74 -16.54 -31.39
N PHE A 365 -12.30 -15.28 -31.25
CA PHE A 365 -12.10 -14.39 -32.39
C PHE A 365 -10.99 -14.89 -33.32
N ARG A 366 -9.89 -15.42 -32.79
CA ARG A 366 -8.81 -15.95 -33.62
C ARG A 366 -9.22 -17.21 -34.38
N GLU A 367 -10.04 -18.07 -33.77
CA GLU A 367 -10.64 -19.24 -34.43
C GLU A 367 -11.51 -18.80 -35.62
N ASP A 368 -12.33 -17.76 -35.47
CA ASP A 368 -13.14 -17.20 -36.56
C ASP A 368 -12.27 -16.61 -37.68
N VAL A 369 -11.29 -15.77 -37.33
CA VAL A 369 -10.39 -15.13 -38.30
C VAL A 369 -9.64 -16.16 -39.15
N VAL A 370 -9.05 -17.19 -38.51
CA VAL A 370 -8.32 -18.24 -39.24
C VAL A 370 -9.28 -19.06 -40.10
N THR A 371 -10.48 -19.36 -39.61
CA THR A 371 -11.51 -20.05 -40.38
C THR A 371 -11.90 -19.26 -41.64
N ARG A 372 -12.16 -17.96 -41.49
CA ARG A 372 -12.51 -17.07 -42.61
C ARG A 372 -11.37 -16.97 -43.64
N ARG A 373 -10.14 -16.76 -43.17
CA ARG A 373 -8.94 -16.74 -44.03
C ARG A 373 -8.82 -18.04 -44.83
N THR A 374 -8.94 -19.19 -44.18
CA THR A 374 -8.84 -20.49 -44.85
C THR A 374 -9.98 -20.70 -45.86
N LYS A 375 -11.21 -20.27 -45.55
CA LYS A 375 -12.33 -20.29 -46.51
C LYS A 375 -12.08 -19.38 -47.72
N TYR A 376 -11.56 -18.17 -47.50
CA TYR A 376 -11.21 -17.24 -48.56
C TYR A 376 -10.15 -17.84 -49.49
N LEU A 377 -9.04 -18.35 -48.93
CA LEU A 377 -7.97 -19.00 -49.68
C LEU A 377 -8.46 -20.24 -50.42
N LEU A 378 -9.31 -21.07 -49.80
CA LEU A 378 -9.95 -22.22 -50.42
C LEU A 378 -10.80 -21.82 -51.63
N ASN A 379 -11.65 -20.80 -51.48
CA ASN A 379 -12.52 -20.33 -52.57
C ASN A 379 -11.69 -19.77 -53.72
N LYS A 380 -10.66 -18.96 -53.42
CA LYS A 380 -9.73 -18.43 -54.42
C LYS A 380 -8.96 -19.54 -55.14
N ALA A 381 -8.50 -20.55 -54.41
CA ALA A 381 -7.84 -21.72 -54.99
C ALA A 381 -8.79 -22.54 -55.87
N ARG A 382 -10.05 -22.74 -55.44
CA ARG A 382 -11.10 -23.40 -56.23
C ARG A 382 -11.46 -22.65 -57.51
N ASP A 383 -11.62 -21.34 -57.45
CA ASP A 383 -11.91 -20.50 -58.62
C ASP A 383 -10.76 -20.55 -59.64
N ASN A 384 -9.51 -20.48 -59.16
CA ASN A 384 -8.33 -20.65 -60.00
C ASN A 384 -8.26 -22.06 -60.61
N ALA A 385 -8.47 -23.10 -59.80
CA ALA A 385 -8.45 -24.49 -60.27
C ALA A 385 -9.56 -24.75 -61.29
N HIS A 386 -10.75 -24.18 -61.10
CA HIS A 386 -11.87 -24.26 -62.03
C HIS A 386 -11.48 -23.72 -63.42
N VAL A 387 -10.83 -22.56 -63.47
CA VAL A 387 -10.32 -22.00 -64.74
C VAL A 387 -9.24 -22.91 -65.35
N GLN A 388 -8.27 -23.37 -64.57
CA GLN A 388 -7.17 -24.22 -65.05
C GLN A 388 -7.66 -25.57 -65.58
N VAL A 389 -8.68 -26.18 -64.97
CA VAL A 389 -9.31 -27.42 -65.47
C VAL A 389 -9.91 -27.19 -66.85
N GLY A 390 -10.58 -26.05 -67.07
CA GLY A 390 -11.12 -25.68 -68.38
C GLY A 390 -10.02 -25.54 -69.44
N LEU A 391 -8.90 -24.90 -69.10
CA LEU A 391 -7.74 -24.78 -69.99
C LEU A 391 -7.13 -26.15 -70.31
N ALA A 392 -7.00 -27.04 -69.30
CA ALA A 392 -6.47 -28.38 -69.49
C ALA A 392 -7.37 -29.23 -70.41
N ILE A 393 -8.70 -29.16 -70.23
CA ILE A 393 -9.68 -29.82 -71.12
C ILE A 393 -9.56 -29.27 -72.55
N ALA A 394 -9.42 -27.95 -72.71
CA ALA A 394 -9.29 -27.33 -74.02
C ALA A 394 -7.99 -27.73 -74.73
N VAL A 395 -6.88 -27.82 -73.99
CA VAL A 395 -5.59 -28.28 -74.50
C VAL A 395 -5.63 -29.75 -74.90
N ALA A 396 -6.31 -30.60 -74.12
CA ALA A 396 -6.50 -32.02 -74.43
C ALA A 396 -7.38 -32.23 -75.67
N ASN A 397 -8.29 -31.29 -75.98
CA ASN A 397 -9.23 -31.35 -77.10
C ASN A 397 -8.99 -30.23 -78.15
N ILE A 398 -7.74 -29.81 -78.33
CA ILE A 398 -7.40 -28.55 -79.01
C ILE A 398 -7.90 -28.44 -80.46
N ASP A 399 -7.84 -29.52 -81.23
CA ASP A 399 -8.29 -29.51 -82.64
C ASP A 399 -9.79 -29.22 -82.74
N GLU A 400 -10.57 -29.78 -81.83
CA GLU A 400 -12.02 -29.60 -81.76
C GLU A 400 -12.38 -28.18 -81.28
N VAL A 401 -11.66 -27.67 -80.29
CA VAL A 401 -11.79 -26.28 -79.81
C VAL A 401 -11.48 -25.29 -80.93
N ILE A 402 -10.37 -25.48 -81.65
CA ILE A 402 -9.99 -24.62 -82.79
C ILE A 402 -11.05 -24.69 -83.89
N ARG A 403 -11.54 -25.89 -84.22
CA ARG A 403 -12.59 -26.06 -85.23
C ARG A 403 -13.84 -25.27 -84.86
N LEU A 404 -14.32 -25.42 -83.64
CA LEU A 404 -15.53 -24.74 -83.14
C LEU A 404 -15.37 -23.21 -83.15
N ILE A 405 -14.22 -22.70 -82.71
CA ILE A 405 -13.92 -21.26 -82.74
C ILE A 405 -13.87 -20.75 -84.20
N ARG A 406 -13.20 -21.47 -85.12
CA ARG A 406 -13.08 -21.07 -86.53
C ARG A 406 -14.40 -21.07 -87.30
N THR A 407 -15.35 -21.93 -86.91
CA THR A 407 -16.68 -22.01 -87.54
C THR A 407 -17.70 -21.04 -86.93
N SER A 408 -17.36 -20.41 -85.81
CA SER A 408 -18.25 -19.46 -85.14
C SER A 408 -18.13 -18.06 -85.77
N PRO A 409 -19.25 -17.33 -85.93
CA PRO A 409 -19.25 -16.01 -86.60
C PRO A 409 -18.60 -14.90 -85.76
N ASP A 410 -18.65 -14.99 -84.44
CA ASP A 410 -18.07 -14.04 -83.51
C ASP A 410 -17.66 -14.71 -82.17
N SER A 411 -16.99 -13.96 -81.30
CA SER A 411 -16.50 -14.47 -80.01
C SER A 411 -17.63 -14.80 -79.02
N GLY A 412 -18.77 -14.12 -79.10
CA GLY A 412 -19.94 -14.41 -78.28
C GLY A 412 -20.55 -15.76 -78.65
N ALA A 413 -20.76 -16.00 -79.94
CA ALA A 413 -21.24 -17.26 -80.48
C ALA A 413 -20.27 -18.42 -80.18
N ALA A 414 -18.95 -18.20 -80.33
CA ALA A 414 -17.93 -19.18 -79.98
C ALA A 414 -17.98 -19.55 -78.49
N ARG A 415 -18.14 -18.55 -77.60
CA ARG A 415 -18.26 -18.78 -76.15
C ARG A 415 -19.48 -19.65 -75.82
N THR A 416 -20.66 -19.30 -76.35
CA THR A 416 -21.89 -20.09 -76.14
C THR A 416 -21.72 -21.53 -76.64
N ALA A 417 -21.14 -21.70 -77.84
CA ALA A 417 -20.91 -23.02 -78.41
C ALA A 417 -19.92 -23.88 -77.60
N LEU A 418 -18.88 -23.27 -77.01
CA LEU A 418 -17.95 -23.97 -76.09
C LEU A 418 -18.66 -24.47 -74.83
N MET A 419 -19.63 -23.71 -74.31
CA MET A 419 -20.38 -24.04 -73.09
C MET A 419 -21.48 -25.09 -73.32
N GLU A 420 -22.19 -25.03 -74.45
CA GLU A 420 -23.28 -25.97 -74.77
C GLU A 420 -22.76 -27.38 -75.08
N ARG A 421 -21.55 -27.46 -75.63
CA ARG A 421 -20.90 -28.72 -75.99
C ARG A 421 -20.47 -29.51 -74.75
N VAL A 422 -20.60 -30.82 -74.84
CA VAL A 422 -20.12 -31.79 -73.84
C VAL A 422 -18.71 -32.23 -74.22
N TRP A 423 -17.76 -32.11 -73.29
CA TRP A 423 -16.33 -32.36 -73.49
C TRP A 423 -15.84 -33.58 -72.70
N PRO A 424 -15.04 -34.49 -73.29
CA PRO A 424 -14.42 -35.58 -72.54
C PRO A 424 -13.40 -35.04 -71.51
N ALA A 425 -13.53 -35.47 -70.25
CA ALA A 425 -12.69 -34.97 -69.15
C ALA A 425 -12.27 -36.04 -68.13
N ARG A 426 -12.23 -37.32 -68.54
CA ARG A 426 -11.94 -38.47 -67.66
C ARG A 426 -10.61 -38.34 -66.90
N ASP A 427 -9.57 -37.87 -67.57
CA ASP A 427 -8.23 -37.72 -66.98
C ASP A 427 -8.18 -36.63 -65.90
N MET A 428 -9.17 -35.72 -65.88
CA MET A 428 -9.27 -34.62 -64.93
C MET A 428 -10.28 -34.89 -63.81
N ALA A 429 -10.84 -36.11 -63.73
CA ALA A 429 -11.92 -36.44 -62.80
C ALA A 429 -11.59 -36.21 -61.32
N PRO A 430 -10.41 -36.62 -60.80
CA PRO A 430 -10.06 -36.36 -59.40
C PRO A 430 -10.06 -34.87 -59.04
N LEU A 431 -9.61 -34.01 -59.97
CA LEU A 431 -9.54 -32.57 -59.77
C LEU A 431 -10.92 -31.91 -59.81
N ILE A 432 -11.78 -32.35 -60.74
CA ILE A 432 -13.16 -31.87 -60.84
C ILE A 432 -13.94 -32.21 -59.57
N THR A 433 -13.77 -33.42 -59.04
CA THR A 433 -14.39 -33.82 -57.78
C THR A 433 -13.87 -33.03 -56.58
N LEU A 434 -12.58 -32.68 -56.54
CA LEU A 434 -11.97 -31.91 -55.45
C LEU A 434 -12.45 -30.44 -55.41
N ILE A 435 -12.63 -29.83 -56.58
CA ILE A 435 -13.22 -28.47 -56.70
C ILE A 435 -14.68 -28.49 -56.24
N ALA A 436 -15.42 -29.54 -56.60
CA ALA A 436 -16.80 -29.78 -56.21
C ALA A 436 -17.78 -28.64 -56.58
N ASP A 437 -17.65 -28.02 -57.77
CA ASP A 437 -18.66 -27.07 -58.27
C ASP A 437 -19.93 -27.84 -58.71
N PRO A 438 -21.07 -27.68 -58.02
CA PRO A 438 -22.29 -28.43 -58.33
C PRO A 438 -22.86 -28.13 -59.72
N ARG A 439 -22.48 -26.98 -60.32
CA ARG A 439 -22.99 -26.54 -61.62
C ARG A 439 -22.22 -27.13 -62.81
N HIS A 440 -21.02 -27.65 -62.56
CA HIS A 440 -20.11 -28.17 -63.60
C HIS A 440 -19.52 -29.52 -63.15
N ALA A 441 -20.41 -30.45 -62.79
CA ALA A 441 -20.03 -31.80 -62.41
C ALA A 441 -19.83 -32.71 -63.63
N LEU A 442 -19.05 -33.77 -63.46
CA LEU A 442 -18.94 -34.84 -64.45
C LEU A 442 -20.25 -35.61 -64.57
N ASP A 443 -20.65 -35.91 -65.80
CA ASP A 443 -21.71 -36.86 -66.07
C ASP A 443 -21.25 -38.32 -65.86
N ALA A 444 -22.20 -39.26 -65.96
CA ALA A 444 -21.94 -40.69 -65.77
C ALA A 444 -20.93 -41.28 -66.78
N ASP A 445 -20.68 -40.60 -67.91
CA ASP A 445 -19.77 -41.03 -68.97
C ASP A 445 -18.37 -40.40 -68.86
N GLY A 446 -18.17 -39.53 -67.87
CA GLY A 446 -16.90 -38.83 -67.61
C GLY A 446 -16.69 -37.60 -68.51
N ALA A 447 -17.78 -36.94 -68.92
CA ALA A 447 -17.76 -35.71 -69.68
C ALA A 447 -18.37 -34.54 -68.90
N ILE A 448 -18.07 -33.32 -69.34
CA ILE A 448 -18.40 -32.08 -68.62
C ILE A 448 -18.79 -30.97 -69.60
N ARG A 449 -19.64 -30.04 -69.14
CA ARG A 449 -19.90 -28.76 -69.83
C ARG A 449 -19.07 -27.65 -69.21
N LEU A 450 -18.50 -26.81 -70.05
CA LEU A 450 -17.66 -25.70 -69.61
C LEU A 450 -18.50 -24.54 -69.08
N SER A 451 -18.01 -23.90 -68.03
CA SER A 451 -18.58 -22.66 -67.51
C SER A 451 -18.24 -21.46 -68.39
N GLU A 452 -18.94 -20.34 -68.19
CA GLU A 452 -18.63 -19.08 -68.88
C GLU A 452 -17.20 -18.59 -68.59
N ALA A 453 -16.75 -18.70 -67.34
CA ALA A 453 -15.39 -18.32 -66.92
C ALA A 453 -14.32 -19.16 -67.64
N GLN A 454 -14.54 -20.48 -67.73
CA GLN A 454 -13.64 -21.38 -68.46
C GLN A 454 -13.64 -21.07 -69.96
N ALA A 455 -14.81 -20.94 -70.58
CA ALA A 455 -14.92 -20.63 -72.00
C ALA A 455 -14.24 -19.29 -72.36
N ARG A 456 -14.39 -18.26 -71.52
CA ARG A 456 -13.68 -16.99 -71.68
C ARG A 456 -12.16 -17.17 -71.59
N ALA A 457 -11.67 -17.89 -70.57
CA ALA A 457 -10.25 -18.14 -70.41
C ALA A 457 -9.64 -18.93 -71.59
N ILE A 458 -10.40 -19.87 -72.17
CA ILE A 458 -10.01 -20.63 -73.36
C ILE A 458 -9.87 -19.71 -74.58
N LEU A 459 -10.82 -18.80 -74.79
CA LEU A 459 -10.76 -17.83 -75.89
C LEU A 459 -9.59 -16.83 -75.77
N GLU A 460 -9.15 -16.57 -74.53
CA GLU A 460 -7.99 -15.71 -74.23
C GLU A 460 -6.65 -16.48 -74.23
N LEU A 461 -6.67 -17.80 -74.50
CA LEU A 461 -5.48 -18.65 -74.50
C LEU A 461 -4.51 -18.25 -75.63
N ARG A 462 -3.25 -18.01 -75.29
CA ARG A 462 -2.18 -17.66 -76.23
C ARG A 462 -1.55 -18.92 -76.81
N LEU A 463 -1.17 -18.90 -78.10
CA LEU A 463 -0.53 -20.03 -78.78
C LEU A 463 0.71 -20.59 -78.06
N ALA A 464 1.46 -19.76 -77.33
CA ALA A 464 2.61 -20.20 -76.53
C ALA A 464 2.26 -21.25 -75.46
N ARG A 465 1.02 -21.22 -74.93
CA ARG A 465 0.51 -22.18 -73.94
C ARG A 465 0.24 -23.58 -74.53
N LEU A 466 0.28 -23.74 -75.86
CA LEU A 466 0.05 -25.02 -76.54
C LEU A 466 1.33 -25.86 -76.73
N THR A 467 2.50 -25.28 -76.43
CA THR A 467 3.78 -26.00 -76.42
C THR A 467 3.78 -27.08 -75.33
N ALA A 468 4.64 -28.11 -75.45
CA ALA A 468 4.77 -29.14 -74.42
C ALA A 468 4.99 -28.55 -73.02
N LEU A 469 5.92 -27.60 -72.91
CA LEU A 469 6.20 -26.87 -71.67
C LEU A 469 4.97 -26.12 -71.13
N GLY A 470 4.19 -25.48 -72.01
CA GLY A 470 2.96 -24.78 -71.60
C GLY A 470 1.87 -25.72 -71.06
N ARG A 471 1.82 -26.98 -71.54
CA ARG A 471 0.93 -28.01 -70.99
C ARG A 471 1.40 -28.49 -69.62
N ASP A 472 2.70 -28.71 -69.49
CA ASP A 472 3.33 -29.13 -68.24
C ASP A 472 3.13 -28.06 -67.15
N GLU A 473 3.27 -26.76 -67.49
CA GLU A 473 2.97 -25.65 -66.57
C GLU A 473 1.52 -25.66 -66.07
N ILE A 474 0.55 -25.98 -66.93
CA ILE A 474 -0.87 -26.08 -66.54
C ILE A 474 -1.08 -27.28 -65.61
N ALA A 475 -0.45 -28.42 -65.90
CA ALA A 475 -0.53 -29.61 -65.07
C ALA A 475 0.12 -29.39 -63.69
N GLU A 476 1.29 -28.76 -63.62
CA GLU A 476 1.95 -28.39 -62.37
C GLU A 476 1.11 -27.40 -61.54
N ALA A 477 0.53 -26.39 -62.18
CA ALA A 477 -0.36 -25.44 -61.51
C ALA A 477 -1.60 -26.14 -60.92
N LEU A 478 -2.20 -27.07 -61.67
CA LEU A 478 -3.33 -27.87 -61.20
C LEU A 478 -2.95 -28.77 -60.01
N ASN A 479 -1.82 -29.46 -60.07
CA ASN A 479 -1.36 -30.31 -58.97
C ASN A 479 -1.08 -29.50 -57.70
N ARG A 480 -0.50 -28.30 -57.84
CA ARG A 480 -0.28 -27.38 -56.72
C ARG A 480 -1.60 -26.93 -56.10
N LEU A 481 -2.53 -26.46 -56.92
CA LEU A 481 -3.86 -26.03 -56.46
C LEU A 481 -4.63 -27.19 -55.82
N ALA A 482 -4.48 -28.41 -56.31
CA ALA A 482 -5.09 -29.59 -55.71
C ALA A 482 -4.54 -29.89 -54.31
N ALA A 483 -3.22 -29.79 -54.14
CA ALA A 483 -2.59 -29.93 -52.83
C ALA A 483 -3.04 -28.84 -51.86
N GLU A 484 -3.09 -27.58 -52.31
CA GLU A 484 -3.58 -26.45 -51.51
C GLU A 484 -5.06 -26.62 -51.10
N ILE A 485 -5.94 -26.97 -52.03
CA ILE A 485 -7.37 -27.20 -51.74
C ILE A 485 -7.54 -28.35 -50.74
N ALA A 486 -6.81 -29.45 -50.92
CA ALA A 486 -6.85 -30.58 -49.99
C ALA A 486 -6.39 -30.17 -48.59
N ASP A 487 -5.31 -29.40 -48.48
CA ASP A 487 -4.80 -28.88 -47.21
C ASP A 487 -5.81 -27.93 -46.53
N TYR A 488 -6.40 -26.99 -47.26
CA TYR A 488 -7.42 -26.09 -46.72
C TYR A 488 -8.68 -26.83 -46.26
N LEU A 489 -9.13 -27.84 -47.00
CA LEU A 489 -10.26 -28.69 -46.59
C LEU A 489 -9.92 -29.48 -45.32
N ASP A 490 -8.71 -30.02 -45.22
CA ASP A 490 -8.25 -30.71 -44.02
C ASP A 490 -8.22 -29.77 -42.81
N ILE A 491 -7.67 -28.56 -42.95
CA ILE A 491 -7.68 -27.51 -41.92
C ILE A 491 -9.11 -27.18 -41.45
N LEU A 492 -10.05 -26.97 -42.39
CA LEU A 492 -11.45 -26.65 -42.06
C LEU A 492 -12.21 -27.83 -41.43
N SER A 493 -11.79 -29.06 -41.70
CA SER A 493 -12.40 -30.27 -41.14
C SER A 493 -11.84 -30.64 -39.75
N SER A 494 -10.65 -30.15 -39.41
CA SER A 494 -9.91 -30.52 -38.20
C SER A 494 -9.63 -29.31 -37.32
N ARG A 495 -10.41 -29.18 -36.24
CA ARG A 495 -10.17 -28.15 -35.20
C ARG A 495 -8.76 -28.24 -34.62
N ALA A 496 -8.20 -29.45 -34.50
CA ALA A 496 -6.83 -29.64 -34.02
C ALA A 496 -5.78 -29.01 -34.95
N ARG A 497 -5.96 -29.13 -36.28
CA ARG A 497 -5.08 -28.46 -37.25
C ARG A 497 -5.23 -26.95 -37.21
N LEU A 498 -6.46 -26.45 -37.12
CA LEU A 498 -6.73 -25.03 -37.00
C LEU A 498 -6.07 -24.43 -35.75
N MET A 499 -6.22 -25.10 -34.59
CA MET A 499 -5.57 -24.69 -33.35
C MET A 499 -4.04 -24.78 -33.42
N GLY A 500 -3.49 -25.75 -34.18
CA GLY A 500 -2.07 -25.82 -34.47
C GLY A 500 -1.56 -24.59 -35.20
N ILE A 501 -2.27 -24.11 -36.23
CA ILE A 501 -1.92 -22.88 -36.95
C ILE A 501 -1.96 -21.66 -36.03
N ILE A 502 -3.00 -21.54 -35.20
CA ILE A 502 -3.11 -20.44 -34.22
C ILE A 502 -1.93 -20.47 -33.24
N ARG A 503 -1.57 -21.65 -32.74
CA ARG A 503 -0.41 -21.84 -31.85
C ARG A 503 0.88 -21.40 -32.51
N ASP A 504 1.14 -21.85 -33.73
CA ASP A 504 2.37 -21.53 -34.46
C ASP A 504 2.49 -20.01 -34.73
N GLU A 505 1.37 -19.36 -35.08
CA GLU A 505 1.33 -17.91 -35.26
C GLU A 505 1.59 -17.14 -33.95
N LEU A 506 0.97 -17.57 -32.84
CA LEU A 506 1.20 -16.96 -31.52
C LEU A 506 2.65 -17.12 -31.07
N VAL A 507 3.22 -18.32 -31.23
CA VAL A 507 4.63 -18.60 -30.90
C VAL A 507 5.56 -17.74 -31.76
N LYS A 508 5.24 -17.54 -33.04
CA LYS A 508 6.00 -16.62 -33.91
C LYS A 508 5.94 -15.18 -33.38
N VAL A 509 4.75 -14.66 -33.07
CA VAL A 509 4.61 -13.30 -32.51
C VAL A 509 5.38 -13.16 -31.19
N LYS A 510 5.33 -14.16 -30.32
CA LYS A 510 6.12 -14.19 -29.08
C LYS A 510 7.62 -14.13 -29.38
N THR A 511 8.10 -14.96 -30.30
CA THR A 511 9.53 -15.03 -30.66
C THR A 511 10.05 -13.71 -31.21
N ASP A 512 9.23 -13.04 -32.03
CA ASP A 512 9.61 -11.79 -32.69
C ASP A 512 9.53 -10.57 -31.76
N PHE A 513 8.59 -10.55 -30.80
CA PHE A 513 8.22 -9.32 -30.07
C PHE A 513 8.15 -9.43 -28.54
N ALA A 514 8.38 -10.59 -27.93
CA ALA A 514 8.42 -10.69 -26.48
C ALA A 514 9.59 -9.88 -25.90
N THR A 515 9.34 -9.21 -24.78
CA THR A 515 10.35 -8.41 -24.07
C THR A 515 10.39 -8.82 -22.60
N PRO A 516 11.53 -8.66 -21.92
CA PRO A 516 11.60 -8.88 -20.47
C PRO A 516 10.60 -7.99 -19.72
N ARG A 517 10.19 -8.47 -18.54
CA ARG A 517 9.41 -7.70 -17.56
C ARG A 517 10.12 -6.41 -17.20
N ARG A 518 9.38 -5.31 -17.05
CA ARG A 518 9.89 -4.04 -16.51
C ARG A 518 9.47 -3.84 -15.05
N THR A 519 8.19 -4.07 -14.76
CA THR A 519 7.63 -3.86 -13.43
C THR A 519 8.00 -5.00 -12.48
N GLU A 520 8.48 -4.66 -11.28
CA GLU A 520 8.75 -5.63 -10.22
C GLU A 520 7.50 -5.84 -9.34
N ILE A 521 7.28 -7.04 -8.81
CA ILE A 521 6.17 -7.30 -7.88
C ILE A 521 6.77 -7.70 -6.53
N LEU A 522 6.50 -6.90 -5.50
CA LEU A 522 6.94 -7.13 -4.14
C LEU A 522 5.79 -7.71 -3.34
N ASP A 523 6.02 -8.82 -2.64
CA ASP A 523 4.99 -9.51 -1.84
C ASP A 523 4.71 -8.82 -0.49
N SER A 524 5.33 -7.67 -0.21
CA SER A 524 5.09 -6.89 1.00
C SER A 524 3.79 -6.09 0.91
N ASP A 525 3.01 -6.09 1.98
CA ASP A 525 1.84 -5.22 2.11
C ASP A 525 2.23 -3.74 2.14
N ALA A 526 1.34 -2.89 1.62
CA ALA A 526 1.56 -1.45 1.49
C ALA A 526 1.21 -0.67 2.76
N ASP A 527 0.85 -1.36 3.84
CA ASP A 527 0.43 -0.72 5.09
C ASP A 527 1.63 -0.04 5.75
N MET A 528 1.49 1.28 5.92
CA MET A 528 2.47 2.15 6.55
C MET A 528 1.77 2.82 7.72
N GLU A 529 2.38 2.72 8.88
CA GLU A 529 1.88 3.34 10.10
C GLU A 529 2.36 4.80 10.17
N ASP A 530 1.58 5.67 10.82
CA ASP A 530 2.00 7.06 11.02
C ASP A 530 3.34 7.15 11.80
N GLU A 531 3.69 6.09 12.52
CA GLU A 531 4.95 5.94 13.26
C GLU A 531 6.18 5.73 12.35
N ASP A 532 6.01 5.13 11.17
CA ASP A 532 7.09 4.95 10.19
C ASP A 532 7.61 6.29 9.64
N LEU A 533 6.83 7.36 9.83
CA LEU A 533 7.15 8.73 9.46
C LEU A 533 7.97 9.46 10.54
N ILE A 534 8.14 8.86 11.72
CA ILE A 534 8.77 9.47 12.88
C ILE A 534 10.15 8.86 13.12
N GLN A 535 11.16 9.71 13.16
CA GLN A 535 12.52 9.29 13.51
C GLN A 535 12.60 8.78 14.95
N ARG A 536 13.33 7.69 15.13
CA ARG A 536 13.74 7.18 16.44
C ARG A 536 14.84 8.08 17.01
N GLU A 537 14.52 8.77 18.09
CA GLU A 537 15.44 9.66 18.81
C GLU A 537 15.09 9.65 20.29
N ASP A 538 16.10 9.78 21.16
CA ASP A 538 15.90 9.93 22.60
C ASP A 538 15.36 11.33 22.94
N MET A 539 14.26 11.34 23.66
CA MET A 539 13.56 12.54 24.09
C MET A 539 13.59 12.65 25.61
N VAL A 540 13.84 13.85 26.13
CA VAL A 540 13.57 14.20 27.52
C VAL A 540 12.08 14.54 27.64
N VAL A 541 11.35 13.75 28.42
CA VAL A 541 9.94 13.98 28.75
C VAL A 541 9.87 14.67 30.11
N LEU A 542 9.18 15.81 30.15
CA LEU A 542 8.98 16.60 31.37
C LEU A 542 7.52 16.69 31.70
N VAL A 543 7.20 16.45 32.97
CA VAL A 543 5.85 16.58 33.53
C VAL A 543 5.93 17.56 34.69
N SER A 544 5.10 18.60 34.66
CA SER A 544 5.00 19.57 35.75
C SER A 544 3.97 19.15 36.80
N HIS A 545 4.08 19.71 38.01
CA HIS A 545 3.10 19.49 39.07
C HIS A 545 1.70 19.98 38.67
N GLY A 546 1.61 21.10 37.94
CA GLY A 546 0.37 21.60 37.35
C GLY A 546 -0.26 20.71 36.26
N GLY A 547 0.31 19.53 36.01
CA GLY A 547 -0.22 18.56 35.07
C GLY A 547 0.09 18.90 33.61
N TYR A 548 1.13 19.68 33.33
CA TYR A 548 1.60 19.92 31.96
C TYR A 548 2.65 18.88 31.58
N ILE A 549 2.60 18.40 30.34
CA ILE A 549 3.58 17.47 29.77
C ILE A 549 4.18 18.03 28.49
N LYS A 550 5.46 17.72 28.24
CA LYS A 550 6.17 18.01 26.99
C LYS A 550 7.30 17.03 26.76
N ARG A 551 7.77 16.98 25.50
CA ARG A 551 9.03 16.35 25.11
C ARG A 551 9.98 17.36 24.46
N ALA A 552 11.28 17.16 24.66
CA ALA A 552 12.34 17.91 24.00
C ALA A 552 13.49 16.95 23.64
N PRO A 553 14.18 17.13 22.49
CA PRO A 553 15.26 16.22 22.10
C PRO A 553 16.38 16.23 23.14
N LEU A 554 16.96 15.07 23.46
CA LEU A 554 18.05 14.97 24.44
C LEU A 554 19.26 15.83 24.06
N SER A 555 19.51 15.98 22.76
CA SER A 555 20.53 16.87 22.20
C SER A 555 20.37 18.35 22.58
N THR A 556 19.16 18.80 22.92
CA THR A 556 18.93 20.16 23.41
C THR A 556 19.36 20.37 24.87
N TYR A 557 19.65 19.28 25.59
CA TYR A 557 20.06 19.28 27.00
C TYR A 557 21.58 19.09 27.23
N ARG A 558 22.36 18.48 26.31
CA ARG A 558 23.86 18.37 26.36
C ARG A 558 24.52 19.41 25.42
N ALA A 559 25.64 20.13 25.66
CA ALA A 559 26.58 20.31 26.77
C ALA A 559 27.21 21.74 26.70
N GLN A 560 27.55 22.35 27.83
CA GLN A 560 28.36 23.58 27.93
C GLN A 560 29.75 23.21 28.49
N ARG A 561 30.85 23.59 27.83
CA ARG A 561 32.22 23.27 28.29
C ARG A 561 32.58 24.00 29.60
N ARG A 562 33.48 23.40 30.38
CA ARG A 562 34.08 23.87 31.64
C ARG A 562 34.13 25.41 31.77
N GLY A 563 33.51 25.94 32.83
CA GLY A 563 33.62 27.34 33.26
C GLY A 563 32.44 28.26 32.91
N GLY A 564 31.38 27.77 32.28
CA GLY A 564 30.16 28.54 32.03
C GLY A 564 29.15 28.46 33.18
N LYS A 565 28.62 29.61 33.65
CA LYS A 565 27.42 29.64 34.50
C LYS A 565 26.28 28.94 33.77
N GLY A 566 25.80 27.82 34.31
CA GLY A 566 24.78 26.98 33.70
C GLY A 566 23.52 27.76 33.31
N ARG A 567 22.93 27.39 32.16
CA ARG A 567 21.57 27.81 31.83
C ARG A 567 20.61 27.12 32.80
N SER A 568 19.91 27.89 33.61
CA SER A 568 18.79 27.38 34.39
C SER A 568 17.81 26.67 33.45
N GLY A 569 17.68 25.35 33.60
CA GLY A 569 16.47 24.65 33.14
C GLY A 569 15.27 25.37 33.76
N MET A 570 14.25 25.63 32.93
CA MET A 570 12.99 26.31 33.25
C MET A 570 13.05 27.22 34.48
N ALA A 571 13.12 28.55 34.30
CA ALA A 571 12.91 29.46 35.44
C ALA A 571 11.62 29.01 36.15
N THR A 572 11.76 28.46 37.35
CA THR A 572 10.66 28.18 38.27
C THR A 572 10.11 29.55 38.61
N ARG A 573 9.18 30.02 37.79
CA ARG A 573 8.23 31.01 38.25
C ARG A 573 7.54 30.38 39.45
N ASP A 574 7.24 31.19 40.45
CA ASP A 574 6.75 30.82 41.78
C ASP A 574 5.39 30.06 41.79
N GLU A 575 4.97 29.41 40.69
CA GLU A 575 3.66 28.79 40.50
C GLU A 575 3.70 27.33 39.95
N ASP A 576 4.77 26.85 39.29
CA ASP A 576 4.80 25.46 38.73
C ASP A 576 6.23 24.93 38.53
N PHE A 577 6.49 23.67 38.91
CA PHE A 577 7.80 23.02 38.90
C PHE A 577 7.75 21.66 38.17
N VAL A 578 8.92 21.12 37.81
CA VAL A 578 9.03 19.79 37.18
C VAL A 578 8.84 18.71 38.25
N ALA A 579 7.74 17.97 38.15
CA ALA A 579 7.42 16.86 39.06
C ALA A 579 8.08 15.54 38.61
N ARG A 580 8.20 15.31 37.29
CA ARG A 580 8.90 14.14 36.74
C ARG A 580 9.70 14.50 35.50
N LEU A 581 10.88 13.90 35.38
CA LEU A 581 11.76 13.97 34.22
C LEU A 581 12.27 12.57 33.92
N PHE A 582 12.13 12.11 32.68
CA PHE A 582 12.71 10.85 32.23
C PHE A 582 13.12 10.93 30.76
N VAL A 583 14.08 10.10 30.36
CA VAL A 583 14.47 9.93 28.96
C VAL A 583 13.70 8.76 28.39
N ALA A 584 13.14 8.93 27.20
CA ALA A 584 12.45 7.88 26.47
C ALA A 584 12.58 8.09 24.96
N SER A 585 12.69 7.00 24.20
CA SER A 585 12.69 7.05 22.75
C SER A 585 11.33 7.51 22.21
N THR A 586 11.30 8.19 21.06
CA THR A 586 10.08 8.65 20.40
C THR A 586 9.03 7.54 20.21
N HIS A 587 9.46 6.31 19.97
CA HIS A 587 8.59 5.15 19.71
C HIS A 587 8.12 4.45 21.00
N GLN A 588 8.74 4.77 22.14
CA GLN A 588 8.47 4.16 23.43
C GLN A 588 7.04 4.45 23.92
N PRO A 589 6.29 3.41 24.36
CA PRO A 589 4.98 3.60 24.95
C PRO A 589 5.07 4.04 26.41
N VAL A 590 4.15 4.90 26.82
CA VAL A 590 4.01 5.41 28.19
C VAL A 590 2.58 5.15 28.66
N LEU A 591 2.44 4.55 29.84
CA LEU A 591 1.16 4.38 30.52
C LEU A 591 0.91 5.52 31.51
N PHE A 592 -0.32 6.02 31.53
CA PHE A 592 -0.80 7.05 32.43
C PHE A 592 -1.95 6.46 33.26
N PHE A 593 -1.70 6.18 34.53
CA PHE A 593 -2.71 5.68 35.47
C PHE A 593 -3.38 6.86 36.18
N SER A 594 -4.70 6.81 36.30
CA SER A 594 -5.48 7.86 36.94
C SER A 594 -6.00 7.46 38.32
N SER A 595 -6.31 8.47 39.13
CA SER A 595 -6.93 8.30 40.45
C SER A 595 -8.28 7.58 40.41
N ALA A 596 -8.99 7.64 39.28
CA ALA A 596 -10.29 7.03 39.06
C ALA A 596 -10.23 5.55 38.60
N GLY A 597 -9.02 4.98 38.46
CA GLY A 597 -8.87 3.58 38.06
C GLY A 597 -8.77 3.36 36.55
N GLN A 598 -8.55 4.41 35.76
CA GLN A 598 -8.29 4.31 34.33
C GLN A 598 -6.79 4.24 34.03
N VAL A 599 -6.45 3.61 32.91
CA VAL A 599 -5.12 3.70 32.30
C VAL A 599 -5.25 4.18 30.86
N TYR A 600 -4.36 5.07 30.46
CA TYR A 600 -4.21 5.56 29.10
C TYR A 600 -2.83 5.19 28.57
N LYS A 601 -2.71 4.95 27.26
CA LYS A 601 -1.44 4.63 26.60
C LYS A 601 -1.18 5.64 25.50
N GLU A 602 -0.03 6.29 25.52
CA GLU A 602 0.45 7.13 24.43
C GLU A 602 1.92 6.85 24.15
N LYS A 603 2.34 7.01 22.89
CA LYS A 603 3.76 6.96 22.52
C LYS A 603 4.40 8.32 22.71
N VAL A 604 5.69 8.36 23.02
CA VAL A 604 6.42 9.60 23.30
C VAL A 604 6.27 10.61 22.17
N TRP A 605 6.33 10.20 20.89
CA TRP A 605 6.23 11.12 19.76
C TRP A 605 4.93 11.93 19.70
N ARG A 606 3.83 11.42 20.29
CA ARG A 606 2.54 12.11 20.40
C ARG A 606 2.49 13.15 21.51
N LEU A 607 3.45 13.12 22.44
CA LEU A 607 3.62 14.18 23.43
C LEU A 607 4.05 15.47 22.74
N PRO A 608 3.62 16.64 23.24
CA PRO A 608 3.87 17.90 22.57
C PRO A 608 5.36 18.22 22.60
N LEU A 609 5.95 18.36 21.40
CA LEU A 609 7.32 18.84 21.22
C LEU A 609 7.37 20.32 21.62
N ALA A 610 8.23 20.67 22.56
CA ALA A 610 8.40 22.04 23.01
C ALA A 610 9.82 22.32 23.47
N ALA A 611 10.26 23.58 23.33
CA ALA A 611 11.56 23.99 23.87
C ALA A 611 11.63 23.74 25.39
N PRO A 612 12.83 23.47 25.95
CA PRO A 612 13.02 23.22 27.39
C PRO A 612 12.39 24.26 28.32
N GLN A 613 12.30 25.52 27.89
CA GLN A 613 11.74 26.64 28.67
C GLN A 613 10.21 26.82 28.54
N SER A 614 9.53 26.08 27.65
CA SER A 614 8.08 26.17 27.44
C SER A 614 7.30 25.33 28.45
N ARG A 615 6.06 25.72 28.81
CA ARG A 615 5.22 24.95 29.74
C ARG A 615 4.70 23.62 29.17
N GLY A 616 4.63 23.45 27.84
CA GLY A 616 4.03 22.26 27.23
C GLY A 616 2.51 22.34 27.12
N LYS A 617 1.80 21.20 27.17
CA LYS A 617 0.32 21.15 27.19
C LYS A 617 -0.18 20.41 28.43
N ALA A 618 -1.34 20.84 28.95
CA ALA A 618 -1.99 20.18 30.08
C ALA A 618 -2.47 18.77 29.69
N LEU A 619 -2.23 17.78 30.56
CA LEU A 619 -2.58 16.36 30.37
C LEU A 619 -4.08 16.16 30.11
N VAL A 620 -4.95 16.96 30.74
CA VAL A 620 -6.40 16.96 30.51
C VAL A 620 -6.80 17.28 29.06
N ASN A 621 -5.91 17.91 28.28
CA ASN A 621 -6.13 18.18 26.85
C ASN A 621 -5.58 17.09 25.94
N LEU A 622 -4.77 16.17 26.47
CA LEU A 622 -4.21 15.03 25.74
C LEU A 622 -4.99 13.75 26.01
N LEU A 623 -5.40 13.55 27.27
CA LEU A 623 -6.08 12.36 27.77
C LEU A 623 -7.53 12.72 28.13
N PRO A 624 -8.51 11.86 27.82
CA PRO A 624 -9.92 12.12 28.10
C PRO A 624 -10.24 11.88 29.58
N LEU A 625 -9.75 12.77 30.45
CA LEU A 625 -9.95 12.69 31.90
C LEU A 625 -11.32 13.27 32.31
N GLU A 626 -11.98 12.62 33.27
CA GLU A 626 -13.20 13.12 33.91
C GLU A 626 -12.90 14.31 34.85
N THR A 627 -13.96 15.01 35.28
CA THR A 627 -13.84 16.08 36.27
C THR A 627 -13.33 15.51 37.60
N ASP A 628 -12.29 16.12 38.17
CA ASP A 628 -11.57 15.67 39.38
C ASP A 628 -10.72 14.38 39.22
N GLU A 629 -10.56 13.86 37.99
CA GLU A 629 -9.62 12.79 37.68
C GLU A 629 -8.20 13.35 37.47
N ARG A 630 -7.22 12.81 38.19
CA ARG A 630 -5.80 13.19 38.06
C ARG A 630 -4.94 11.98 37.72
N ILE A 631 -3.83 12.20 37.03
CA ILE A 631 -2.83 11.16 36.79
C ILE A 631 -2.04 10.93 38.08
N THR A 632 -2.03 9.69 38.58
CA THR A 632 -1.27 9.28 39.76
C THR A 632 0.13 8.78 39.36
N THR A 633 0.21 8.06 38.25
CA THR A 633 1.44 7.38 37.84
C THR A 633 1.64 7.51 36.34
N ILE A 634 2.85 7.91 35.94
CA ILE A 634 3.34 7.92 34.57
C ILE A 634 4.47 6.89 34.50
N MET A 635 4.30 5.90 33.64
CA MET A 635 5.14 4.71 33.58
C MET A 635 5.63 4.52 32.14
N PRO A 636 6.86 4.95 31.80
CA PRO A 636 7.49 4.59 30.54
C PRO A 636 7.76 3.08 30.54
N LEU A 637 7.42 2.41 29.45
CA LEU A 637 7.57 0.96 29.31
C LEU A 637 8.72 0.62 28.38
N PRO A 638 9.36 -0.55 28.52
CA PRO A 638 10.27 -1.05 27.49
C PRO A 638 9.59 -1.10 26.12
N GLU A 639 10.31 -0.75 25.04
CA GLU A 639 9.78 -0.85 23.67
C GLU A 639 9.46 -2.28 23.27
N ASP A 640 10.27 -3.23 23.76
CA ASP A 640 10.06 -4.66 23.54
C ASP A 640 8.92 -5.17 24.43
N GLU A 641 7.77 -5.43 23.81
CA GLU A 641 6.58 -5.96 24.47
C GLU A 641 6.78 -7.39 25.01
N GLU A 642 7.75 -8.16 24.50
CA GLU A 642 8.02 -9.52 25.00
C GLU A 642 8.49 -9.49 26.46
N ILE A 643 9.22 -8.44 26.84
CA ILE A 643 9.72 -8.24 28.20
C ILE A 643 8.55 -8.00 29.18
N TRP A 644 7.39 -7.54 28.70
CA TRP A 644 6.27 -7.18 29.58
C TRP A 644 5.67 -8.39 30.30
N GLU A 645 5.88 -9.61 29.82
CA GLU A 645 5.44 -10.82 30.53
C GLU A 645 6.20 -11.06 31.85
N SER A 646 7.43 -10.55 31.92
CA SER A 646 8.31 -10.69 33.09
C SER A 646 7.98 -9.73 34.23
N TYR A 647 7.18 -8.70 33.97
CA TYR A 647 6.80 -7.69 34.94
C TYR A 647 5.34 -7.78 35.37
N ASP A 648 5.12 -7.47 36.64
CA ASP A 648 3.81 -7.27 37.22
C ASP A 648 3.61 -5.81 37.62
N VAL A 649 2.35 -5.43 37.77
CA VAL A 649 1.93 -4.08 38.17
C VAL A 649 1.19 -4.20 39.49
N MET A 650 1.69 -3.51 40.52
CA MET A 650 1.08 -3.42 41.84
C MET A 650 0.31 -2.11 41.97
N PHE A 651 -0.97 -2.21 42.32
CA PHE A 651 -1.86 -1.09 42.60
C PHE A 651 -2.07 -0.97 44.11
N ALA A 652 -2.17 0.27 44.61
CA ALA A 652 -2.62 0.56 45.96
C ALA A 652 -3.72 1.63 45.97
N THR A 653 -4.71 1.46 46.85
CA THR A 653 -5.81 2.41 47.03
C THR A 653 -5.76 3.12 48.37
N THR A 654 -6.52 4.22 48.48
CA THR A 654 -6.62 5.02 49.70
C THR A 654 -7.12 4.24 50.92
N ARG A 655 -7.92 3.17 50.72
CA ARG A 655 -8.44 2.31 51.79
C ARG A 655 -7.53 1.12 52.14
N GLY A 656 -6.32 1.07 51.60
CA GLY A 656 -5.35 0.01 51.89
C GLY A 656 -5.62 -1.30 51.15
N THR A 657 -6.39 -1.25 50.06
CA THR A 657 -6.52 -2.37 49.13
C THR A 657 -5.33 -2.37 48.18
N VAL A 658 -4.79 -3.56 47.91
CA VAL A 658 -3.72 -3.78 46.93
C VAL A 658 -4.12 -4.82 45.91
N ARG A 659 -3.57 -4.68 44.71
CA ARG A 659 -3.89 -5.57 43.60
C ARG A 659 -2.70 -5.74 42.68
N ARG A 660 -2.43 -6.99 42.27
CA ARG A 660 -1.35 -7.36 41.35
C ARG A 660 -1.91 -7.83 40.02
N ASN A 661 -1.43 -7.27 38.91
CA ASN A 661 -1.79 -7.65 37.54
C ASN A 661 -0.53 -7.92 36.71
N LYS A 662 -0.67 -8.65 35.61
CA LYS A 662 0.42 -8.73 34.63
C LYS A 662 0.54 -7.41 33.89
N LEU A 663 1.76 -6.96 33.57
CA LEU A 663 1.92 -5.78 32.72
C LEU A 663 1.33 -5.99 31.32
N SER A 664 1.36 -7.22 30.81
CA SER A 664 0.71 -7.61 29.55
C SER A 664 -0.81 -7.40 29.53
N ASP A 665 -1.47 -7.30 30.70
CA ASP A 665 -2.89 -6.89 30.77
C ASP A 665 -3.11 -5.48 30.18
N PHE A 666 -2.04 -4.68 30.07
CA PHE A 666 -2.04 -3.31 29.55
C PHE A 666 -1.37 -3.17 28.17
N ALA A 667 -1.06 -4.28 27.48
CA ALA A 667 -0.55 -4.27 26.10
C ALA A 667 -1.48 -3.50 25.15
N GLN A 668 -2.79 -3.80 25.20
CA GLN A 668 -3.79 -3.10 24.41
C GLN A 668 -4.64 -2.16 25.28
N VAL A 669 -4.50 -0.86 25.02
CA VAL A 669 -5.25 0.24 25.64
C VAL A 669 -5.78 1.13 24.52
N ASN A 670 -7.09 1.37 24.51
CA ASN A 670 -7.74 2.21 23.50
C ASN A 670 -7.48 3.69 23.80
N ARG A 671 -7.72 4.57 22.82
CA ARG A 671 -7.56 6.03 22.98
C ARG A 671 -8.47 6.63 24.06
N SER A 672 -9.63 6.03 24.30
CA SER A 672 -10.54 6.41 25.40
C SER A 672 -10.05 5.95 26.78
N GLY A 673 -8.89 5.30 26.87
CA GLY A 673 -8.43 4.62 28.06
C GLY A 673 -9.01 3.22 28.21
N LYS A 674 -8.54 2.52 29.24
CA LYS A 674 -8.97 1.20 29.68
C LYS A 674 -9.12 1.21 31.19
N ILE A 675 -10.16 0.55 31.70
CA ILE A 675 -10.31 0.36 33.15
C ILE A 675 -9.16 -0.54 33.63
N ALA A 676 -8.25 0.01 34.42
CA ALA A 676 -7.19 -0.72 35.08
C ALA A 676 -7.72 -1.44 36.33
N MET A 677 -8.55 -0.73 37.11
CA MET A 677 -9.17 -1.27 38.32
C MET A 677 -10.51 -0.57 38.56
N ARG A 678 -11.58 -1.34 38.74
CA ARG A 678 -12.87 -0.79 39.16
C ARG A 678 -12.80 -0.40 40.63
N LEU A 679 -13.20 0.82 40.96
CA LEU A 679 -13.19 1.36 42.32
C LEU A 679 -14.61 1.54 42.85
N ASP A 680 -14.79 1.33 44.16
CA ASP A 680 -16.01 1.68 44.88
C ASP A 680 -16.09 3.20 45.09
N GLU A 681 -17.30 3.68 45.38
CA GLU A 681 -17.54 5.11 45.61
C GLU A 681 -16.67 5.67 46.75
N GLY A 682 -15.97 6.75 46.45
CA GLY A 682 -15.03 7.42 47.36
C GLY A 682 -13.64 6.77 47.47
N GLU A 683 -13.36 5.70 46.73
CA GLU A 683 -12.03 5.09 46.67
C GLU A 683 -11.23 5.61 45.48
N ARG A 684 -9.92 5.79 45.67
CA ARG A 684 -9.00 6.29 44.64
C ARG A 684 -7.73 5.46 44.62
N ILE A 685 -7.11 5.34 43.44
CA ILE A 685 -5.74 4.86 43.34
C ILE A 685 -4.81 5.89 43.97
N VAL A 686 -3.89 5.41 44.81
CA VAL A 686 -2.82 6.20 45.41
C VAL A 686 -1.61 6.18 44.49
N ASP A 687 -1.14 4.99 44.13
CA ASP A 687 0.01 4.81 43.24
C ASP A 687 -0.02 3.41 42.60
N VAL A 688 0.78 3.28 41.53
CA VAL A 688 0.94 2.09 40.73
C VAL A 688 2.43 1.90 40.45
N GLN A 689 2.98 0.73 40.77
CA GLN A 689 4.42 0.47 40.63
C GLN A 689 4.68 -0.84 39.87
N LEU A 690 5.77 -0.88 39.10
CA LEU A 690 6.26 -2.13 38.53
C LEU A 690 6.90 -2.97 39.63
N CYS A 691 6.65 -4.27 39.61
CA CYS A 691 7.26 -5.21 40.54
C CYS A 691 7.50 -6.58 39.90
N SER A 692 8.37 -7.35 40.56
CA SER A 692 8.59 -8.77 40.32
C SER A 692 8.17 -9.60 41.54
N ASP A 693 8.18 -10.92 41.39
CA ASP A 693 7.99 -11.87 42.50
C ASP A 693 9.10 -11.82 43.56
N LYS A 694 10.23 -11.17 43.25
CA LYS A 694 11.39 -11.00 44.14
C LYS A 694 11.38 -9.70 44.94
N ASP A 695 10.32 -8.91 44.84
CA ASP A 695 10.20 -7.64 45.54
C ASP A 695 9.23 -7.72 46.73
N ASP A 696 9.32 -6.73 47.61
CA ASP A 696 8.39 -6.49 48.70
C ASP A 696 7.57 -5.22 48.45
N VAL A 697 6.34 -5.20 48.97
CA VAL A 697 5.47 -4.03 48.99
C VAL A 697 5.58 -3.34 50.34
N LEU A 698 5.86 -2.04 50.35
CA LEU A 698 5.73 -1.16 51.52
C LEU A 698 4.55 -0.20 51.32
N LEU A 699 3.56 -0.26 52.21
CA LEU A 699 2.49 0.73 52.29
C LEU A 699 2.69 1.62 53.51
N THR A 700 2.43 2.92 53.36
CA THR A 700 2.48 3.90 54.47
C THR A 700 1.16 4.64 54.58
N THR A 701 0.71 4.92 55.81
CA THR A 701 -0.54 5.59 56.11
C THR A 701 -0.33 7.01 56.65
N ALA A 702 -1.37 7.85 56.52
CA ALA A 702 -1.37 9.22 57.01
C ALA A 702 -1.16 9.30 58.53
N ARG A 703 -1.63 8.31 59.32
CA ARG A 703 -1.43 8.26 60.77
C ARG A 703 -0.14 7.58 61.21
N GLY A 704 0.83 7.43 60.31
CA GLY A 704 2.17 6.97 60.67
C GLY A 704 2.30 5.46 60.85
N GLN A 705 1.38 4.66 60.31
CA GLN A 705 1.56 3.21 60.23
C GLN A 705 2.17 2.81 58.88
N CYS A 706 2.90 1.70 58.86
CA CYS A 706 3.37 1.08 57.64
C CYS A 706 3.33 -0.45 57.72
N ILE A 707 3.25 -1.10 56.58
CA ILE A 707 3.37 -2.56 56.49
C ILE A 707 4.25 -2.92 55.30
N ARG A 708 5.17 -3.87 55.52
CA ARG A 708 6.00 -4.48 54.47
C ARG A 708 5.62 -5.95 54.34
N PHE A 709 5.33 -6.43 53.13
CA PHE A 709 5.00 -7.82 52.83
C PHE A 709 5.51 -8.21 51.44
N ALA A 710 5.72 -9.49 51.17
CA ALA A 710 6.23 -9.96 49.88
C ALA A 710 5.20 -9.74 48.76
N VAL A 711 5.63 -9.39 47.54
CA VAL A 711 4.73 -9.23 46.38
C VAL A 711 3.93 -10.51 46.10
N ASP A 712 4.52 -11.67 46.37
CA ASP A 712 3.89 -12.99 46.21
C ASP A 712 2.73 -13.29 47.20
N ASP A 713 2.61 -12.53 48.29
CA ASP A 713 1.43 -12.61 49.17
C ASP A 713 0.14 -12.09 48.49
N VAL A 714 0.29 -11.39 47.37
CA VAL A 714 -0.79 -10.89 46.51
C VAL A 714 -0.80 -11.72 45.23
N ARG A 715 -1.84 -12.54 45.07
CA ARG A 715 -2.06 -13.29 43.83
C ARG A 715 -2.22 -12.35 42.63
N VAL A 716 -1.82 -12.83 41.45
CA VAL A 716 -2.10 -12.16 40.17
C VAL A 716 -3.58 -12.27 39.82
N PHE A 717 -4.24 -11.14 39.55
CA PHE A 717 -5.66 -11.09 39.17
C PHE A 717 -5.84 -11.06 37.66
N LYS A 718 -6.61 -11.99 37.09
CA LYS A 718 -6.86 -12.09 35.63
C LYS A 718 -8.05 -11.26 35.10
N GLY A 719 -8.77 -10.53 35.96
CA GLY A 719 -9.99 -9.79 35.59
C GLY A 719 -10.11 -8.45 36.30
N ARG A 720 -10.73 -7.46 35.67
CA ARG A 720 -10.69 -6.03 36.09
C ARG A 720 -11.74 -5.59 37.11
N ASP A 721 -12.77 -6.39 37.37
CA ASP A 721 -13.90 -5.99 38.23
C ASP A 721 -13.64 -6.11 39.74
N SER A 722 -12.52 -6.71 40.16
CA SER A 722 -12.17 -6.84 41.58
C SER A 722 -11.35 -5.66 42.07
N MET A 723 -11.54 -5.23 43.31
CA MET A 723 -10.66 -4.21 43.91
C MET A 723 -9.30 -4.77 44.37
N GLY A 724 -9.15 -6.09 44.46
CA GLY A 724 -7.94 -6.73 44.99
C GLY A 724 -8.14 -7.29 46.40
N VAL A 725 -7.07 -7.33 47.18
CA VAL A 725 -7.04 -7.83 48.56
C VAL A 725 -6.60 -6.74 49.52
N ARG A 726 -6.89 -6.90 50.81
CA ARG A 726 -6.38 -5.99 51.83
C ARG A 726 -4.86 -6.11 51.97
N GLY A 727 -4.16 -4.99 51.77
CA GLY A 727 -2.71 -4.84 51.98
C GLY A 727 -2.38 -4.39 53.40
N ILE A 728 -3.14 -3.44 53.96
CA ILE A 728 -3.00 -2.97 55.36
C ILE A 728 -4.37 -2.81 56.03
N ALA A 729 -4.45 -3.08 57.33
CA ALA A 729 -5.63 -2.76 58.14
C ALA A 729 -5.52 -1.33 58.68
N LEU A 730 -6.43 -0.44 58.24
CA LEU A 730 -6.44 0.97 58.62
C LEU A 730 -7.18 1.21 59.94
N GLY A 731 -6.69 2.18 60.72
CA GLY A 731 -7.41 2.74 61.86
C GLY A 731 -8.60 3.61 61.43
N GLN A 732 -9.49 3.96 62.37
CA GLN A 732 -10.65 4.79 62.08
C GLN A 732 -10.23 6.18 61.59
N GLY A 733 -10.52 6.51 60.32
CA GLY A 733 -10.16 7.78 59.69
C GLY A 733 -8.69 7.88 59.27
N ASP A 734 -8.00 6.74 59.10
CA ASP A 734 -6.69 6.65 58.48
C ASP A 734 -6.81 6.29 56.99
N SER A 735 -5.79 6.59 56.20
CA SER A 735 -5.73 6.30 54.77
C SER A 735 -4.30 5.99 54.32
N VAL A 736 -4.15 5.19 53.27
CA VAL A 736 -2.85 4.98 52.63
C VAL A 736 -2.48 6.21 51.81
N ILE A 737 -1.22 6.64 51.95
CA ILE A 737 -0.65 7.80 51.25
C ILE A 737 0.43 7.42 50.25
N SER A 738 1.05 6.24 50.39
CA SER A 738 2.08 5.79 49.46
C SER A 738 2.19 4.28 49.35
N LEU A 739 2.72 3.87 48.19
CA LEU A 739 3.15 2.53 47.83
C LEU A 739 4.62 2.63 47.39
N ALA A 740 5.47 1.77 47.92
CA ALA A 740 6.84 1.61 47.45
C ALA A 740 7.14 0.13 47.21
N ILE A 741 7.92 -0.15 46.17
CA ILE A 741 8.44 -1.49 45.88
C ILE A 741 9.88 -1.53 46.38
N LEU A 742 10.15 -2.44 47.31
CA LEU A 742 11.45 -2.59 47.95
C LEU A 742 12.11 -3.90 47.52
N ARG A 743 13.44 -3.91 47.43
CA ARG A 743 14.21 -5.13 47.18
C ARG A 743 14.00 -6.10 48.34
N SER A 744 13.54 -7.31 48.03
CA SER A 744 13.42 -8.36 49.05
C SER A 744 14.81 -8.85 49.45
N PHE A 745 15.01 -9.07 50.75
CA PHE A 745 16.25 -9.58 51.30
C PHE A 745 15.95 -10.43 52.53
N ASP A 746 16.32 -11.70 52.48
CA ASP A 746 16.13 -12.63 53.60
C ASP A 746 17.19 -12.35 54.68
N ALA A 747 16.79 -11.68 55.77
CA ALA A 747 17.62 -11.39 56.93
C ALA A 747 16.85 -11.61 58.24
N ALA A 748 17.48 -12.32 59.17
CA ALA A 748 16.93 -12.57 60.50
C ALA A 748 16.84 -11.28 61.34
N ALA A 749 16.09 -11.31 62.44
CA ALA A 749 15.84 -10.11 63.24
C ALA A 749 17.12 -9.57 63.92
N ASP A 750 17.94 -10.48 64.44
CA ASP A 750 19.27 -10.22 64.99
C ASP A 750 20.24 -9.69 63.92
N GLU A 751 20.26 -10.28 62.72
CA GLU A 751 21.05 -9.77 61.59
C GLU A 751 20.66 -8.32 61.24
N ARG A 752 19.37 -7.98 61.16
CA ARG A 752 18.98 -6.58 60.84
C ARG A 752 19.41 -5.60 61.92
N VAL A 753 19.31 -5.99 63.20
CA VAL A 753 19.75 -5.15 64.32
C VAL A 753 21.27 -4.93 64.30
N ALA A 754 22.05 -5.99 64.09
CA ALA A 754 23.50 -5.91 63.99
C ALA A 754 23.94 -5.06 62.78
N TYR A 755 23.27 -5.19 61.63
CA TYR A 755 23.54 -4.40 60.42
C TYR A 755 23.32 -2.91 60.69
N LEU A 756 22.16 -2.54 61.23
CA LEU A 756 21.82 -1.14 61.53
C LEU A 756 22.79 -0.53 62.56
N LYS A 757 23.23 -1.30 63.56
CA LYS A 757 24.23 -0.88 64.55
C LYS A 757 25.59 -0.61 63.90
N GLN A 758 26.07 -1.52 63.05
CA GLN A 758 27.35 -1.39 62.34
C GLN A 758 27.31 -0.27 61.28
N ARG A 759 26.17 -0.10 60.60
CA ARG A 759 25.95 1.00 59.64
C ARG A 759 26.03 2.36 60.32
N ARG A 760 25.31 2.56 61.44
CA ARG A 760 25.34 3.83 62.21
C ARG A 760 26.74 4.15 62.75
N ALA A 761 27.49 3.12 63.16
CA ALA A 761 28.87 3.27 63.59
C ALA A 761 29.80 3.68 62.44
N ALA A 762 29.59 3.16 61.23
CA ALA A 762 30.36 3.51 60.02
C ALA A 762 30.05 4.93 59.51
N GLU A 763 28.81 5.40 59.67
CA GLU A 763 28.36 6.75 59.28
C GLU A 763 28.66 7.84 60.35
N GLY A 764 29.23 7.47 61.50
CA GLY A 764 29.67 8.42 62.54
C GLY A 764 28.59 8.90 63.51
N GLU A 765 27.44 8.21 63.59
CA GLU A 765 26.30 8.56 64.45
C GLU A 765 26.40 7.93 65.87
N ALA A 766 27.46 8.26 66.62
CA ALA A 766 27.79 7.56 67.88
C ALA A 766 27.08 8.06 69.16
N ASP A 767 26.39 9.21 69.15
CA ASP A 767 25.77 9.79 70.36
C ASP A 767 24.24 9.85 70.24
N ASP A 768 23.56 8.77 70.64
CA ASP A 768 22.15 8.79 71.15
C ASP A 768 21.72 7.36 71.60
N ALA A 769 22.58 6.68 72.38
CA ALA A 769 22.33 5.30 72.83
C ALA A 769 21.24 5.16 73.91
N GLU A 770 20.55 6.22 74.34
CA GLU A 770 19.67 6.18 75.53
C GLU A 770 18.15 6.24 75.28
N ALA A 771 17.65 6.29 74.03
CA ALA A 771 16.20 6.47 73.80
C ALA A 771 15.42 5.22 73.30
N THR A 772 16.02 4.04 73.19
CA THR A 772 15.35 2.85 72.60
C THR A 772 15.02 1.71 73.58
N ALA A 773 15.25 1.89 74.88
CA ALA A 773 14.99 0.85 75.88
C ALA A 773 13.54 0.79 76.42
N GLU A 774 12.64 1.70 76.03
CA GLU A 774 11.24 1.70 76.51
C GLU A 774 10.23 1.66 75.36
N SER A 775 10.03 0.47 74.80
CA SER A 775 8.72 0.08 74.24
C SER A 775 8.59 -1.43 74.37
N GLU A 776 7.63 -1.85 75.20
CA GLU A 776 7.33 -3.24 75.53
C GLU A 776 6.94 -4.03 74.26
N ASP A 777 7.73 -5.05 73.92
CA ASP A 777 7.25 -6.21 73.18
C ASP A 777 7.13 -7.36 74.19
N GLU A 778 5.89 -7.71 74.54
CA GLU A 778 5.54 -8.99 75.15
C GLU A 778 5.86 -10.13 74.17
N ASN A 779 7.09 -10.60 74.18
CA ASN A 779 7.42 -12.02 73.99
C ASN A 779 8.91 -12.22 74.27
N GLY A 780 9.20 -12.87 75.40
CA GLY A 780 10.56 -13.20 75.81
C GLY A 780 11.28 -14.07 74.79
N ALA A 781 12.35 -13.53 74.22
CA ALA A 781 13.45 -14.31 73.66
C ALA A 781 14.75 -13.66 74.15
N GLU A 782 15.50 -14.40 74.97
CA GLU A 782 16.83 -14.00 75.44
C GLU A 782 17.75 -13.75 74.24
N ALA A 783 18.34 -12.54 74.18
CA ALA A 783 19.30 -12.16 73.16
C ALA A 783 20.64 -12.87 73.41
N ASN A 784 20.93 -13.92 72.64
CA ASN A 784 22.24 -14.56 72.58
C ASN A 784 23.06 -14.01 71.39
N GLY A 785 23.97 -13.07 71.69
CA GLY A 785 25.36 -13.08 71.23
C GLY A 785 25.71 -13.22 69.73
N ALA A 786 25.37 -12.25 68.89
CA ALA A 786 26.15 -11.93 67.68
C ALA A 786 26.22 -10.40 67.50
N ASP A 787 27.31 -9.77 67.97
CA ASP A 787 27.49 -8.31 67.92
C ASP A 787 28.01 -7.79 66.56
N ALA A 788 28.38 -8.67 65.62
CA ALA A 788 28.95 -8.28 64.32
C ALA A 788 28.48 -9.20 63.19
N ILE A 789 28.16 -8.60 62.03
CA ILE A 789 27.86 -9.32 60.79
C ILE A 789 29.15 -9.54 60.00
N GLU A 790 29.25 -10.70 59.36
CA GLU A 790 30.36 -11.01 58.45
C GLU A 790 30.50 -9.94 57.33
N PRO A 791 31.71 -9.47 56.99
CA PRO A 791 31.90 -8.38 56.03
C PRO A 791 31.20 -8.57 54.68
N GLU A 792 31.21 -9.79 54.13
CA GLU A 792 30.53 -10.11 52.87
C GLU A 792 29.01 -9.96 52.98
N ARG A 793 28.43 -10.36 54.12
CA ARG A 793 27.00 -10.25 54.40
C ARG A 793 26.60 -8.80 54.65
N PHE A 794 27.46 -7.99 55.29
CA PHE A 794 27.27 -6.56 55.48
C PHE A 794 27.20 -5.84 54.14
N GLU A 795 28.14 -6.10 53.22
CA GLU A 795 28.12 -5.50 51.87
C GLU A 795 26.92 -5.97 51.04
N ALA A 796 26.52 -7.24 51.14
CA ALA A 796 25.31 -7.75 50.47
C ALA A 796 24.04 -7.04 50.98
N MET A 797 23.91 -6.83 52.30
CA MET A 797 22.81 -6.06 52.88
C MET A 797 22.87 -4.60 52.44
N ARG A 798 24.05 -3.97 52.47
CA ARG A 798 24.25 -2.59 52.00
C ARG A 798 23.87 -2.40 50.54
N ALA A 799 24.19 -3.36 49.66
CA ALA A 799 23.79 -3.31 48.25
C ALA A 799 22.27 -3.46 48.04
N ALA A 800 21.60 -4.19 48.92
CA ALA A 800 20.15 -4.37 48.90
C ALA A 800 19.38 -3.24 49.61
N GLU A 801 20.07 -2.42 50.41
CA GLU A 801 19.47 -1.36 51.19
C GLU A 801 18.87 -0.26 50.30
N GLN A 802 17.63 0.10 50.60
CA GLN A 802 17.01 1.35 50.13
C GLN A 802 16.74 2.27 51.31
N VAL A 803 16.88 3.58 51.09
CA VAL A 803 16.58 4.60 52.09
C VAL A 803 15.20 5.18 51.82
N ILE A 804 14.33 5.17 52.83
CA ILE A 804 12.95 5.65 52.72
C ILE A 804 12.86 7.01 53.38
N LEU A 805 12.48 8.02 52.60
CA LEU A 805 12.12 9.33 53.12
C LEU A 805 10.66 9.31 53.57
N THR A 806 10.37 9.91 54.72
CA THR A 806 9.00 10.15 55.20
C THR A 806 8.87 11.60 55.65
N VAL A 807 7.78 12.27 55.25
CA VAL A 807 7.51 13.69 55.55
C VAL A 807 6.08 13.89 56.05
N SER A 808 5.90 14.77 57.03
CA SER A 808 4.61 15.15 57.62
C SER A 808 4.13 16.54 57.19
N GLU A 809 2.85 16.83 57.45
CA GLU A 809 2.16 18.06 57.02
C GLU A 809 2.73 19.32 57.70
N ASN A 810 3.34 19.22 58.88
CA ASN A 810 4.01 20.36 59.54
C ASN A 810 5.51 20.45 59.22
N GLY A 811 5.97 19.89 58.09
CA GLY A 811 7.34 20.07 57.61
C GLY A 811 8.42 19.25 58.34
N TYR A 812 8.04 18.23 59.11
CA TYR A 812 8.99 17.30 59.73
C TYR A 812 9.25 16.11 58.81
N GLY A 813 10.50 15.65 58.76
CA GLY A 813 10.85 14.49 57.96
C GLY A 813 12.08 13.76 58.44
N LYS A 814 12.25 12.54 57.94
CA LYS A 814 13.38 11.67 58.25
C LYS A 814 13.65 10.68 57.13
N ARG A 815 14.87 10.16 57.12
CA ARG A 815 15.27 9.04 56.28
C ARG A 815 15.45 7.80 57.14
N SER A 816 14.95 6.65 56.70
CA SER A 816 15.08 5.39 57.43
C SER A 816 15.49 4.26 56.50
N SER A 817 16.36 3.37 56.97
CA SER A 817 16.74 2.16 56.23
C SER A 817 15.54 1.26 55.95
N SER A 818 15.46 0.71 54.75
CA SER A 818 14.50 -0.35 54.38
C SER A 818 14.54 -1.56 55.33
N PHE A 819 15.68 -1.86 55.97
CA PHE A 819 15.79 -2.96 56.94
C PHE A 819 15.10 -2.67 58.28
N GLU A 820 14.80 -1.41 58.58
CA GLU A 820 13.95 -1.06 59.71
C GLU A 820 12.49 -1.51 59.50
N TYR A 821 12.08 -1.73 58.25
CA TYR A 821 10.73 -2.18 57.92
C TYR A 821 10.74 -3.71 57.84
N ARG A 822 10.31 -4.38 58.91
CA ARG A 822 10.26 -5.85 58.94
C ARG A 822 9.21 -6.38 57.96
N VAL A 823 9.55 -7.43 57.22
CA VAL A 823 8.58 -8.17 56.40
C VAL A 823 7.61 -8.91 57.32
N THR A 824 6.33 -8.76 57.05
CA THR A 824 5.21 -9.41 57.76
C THR A 824 4.18 -9.90 56.75
N GLY A 825 3.17 -10.66 57.18
CA GLY A 825 2.05 -11.00 56.29
C GLY A 825 1.15 -9.78 56.01
N ARG A 826 0.65 -9.70 54.76
CA ARG A 826 -0.28 -8.61 54.35
C ARG A 826 -1.55 -8.56 55.21
N GLY A 827 -2.16 -7.38 55.27
CA GLY A 827 -3.47 -7.15 55.91
C GLY A 827 -3.42 -6.97 57.44
N GLY A 828 -2.23 -6.95 58.02
CA GLY A 828 -2.01 -6.60 59.44
C GLY A 828 -2.17 -5.10 59.72
N LYS A 829 -2.11 -4.72 61.01
CA LYS A 829 -2.19 -3.32 61.46
C LYS A 829 -0.96 -2.47 61.12
N GLY A 830 0.14 -3.12 60.73
CA GLY A 830 1.41 -2.45 60.48
C GLY A 830 2.21 -2.15 61.75
N ILE A 831 3.31 -1.45 61.58
CA ILE A 831 4.20 -0.90 62.61
C ILE A 831 4.37 0.60 62.39
N VAL A 832 4.88 1.32 63.39
CA VAL A 832 5.10 2.76 63.29
C VAL A 832 6.16 3.08 62.23
N ALA A 833 5.77 3.86 61.23
CA ALA A 833 6.61 4.40 60.17
C ALA A 833 7.30 5.70 60.57
N MET A 834 6.60 6.52 61.37
CA MET A 834 7.04 7.78 61.99
C MET A 834 6.07 8.11 63.13
N ALA A 835 6.56 8.66 64.24
CA ALA A 835 5.70 9.06 65.34
C ALA A 835 4.86 10.29 64.95
N VAL A 836 3.53 10.09 64.83
CA VAL A 836 2.56 11.16 64.55
C VAL A 836 2.01 11.72 65.87
N ASN A 837 2.08 13.03 66.04
CA ASN A 837 1.58 13.76 67.22
C ASN A 837 1.15 15.18 66.78
N ALA A 838 0.64 15.99 67.70
CA ALA A 838 0.17 17.34 67.39
C ALA A 838 1.25 18.28 66.84
N ARG A 839 2.54 18.04 67.13
CA ARG A 839 3.67 18.80 66.60
C ARG A 839 3.96 18.42 65.15
N ASN A 840 4.02 17.12 64.86
CA ASN A 840 4.37 16.63 63.54
C ASN A 840 3.22 16.71 62.52
N GLY A 841 1.99 16.46 62.96
CA GLY A 841 0.83 16.29 62.07
C GLY A 841 0.86 14.98 61.28
N ALA A 842 -0.13 14.79 60.41
CA ALA A 842 -0.27 13.62 59.56
C ALA A 842 0.88 13.49 58.55
N LEU A 843 1.18 12.26 58.12
CA LEU A 843 2.14 12.00 57.06
C LEU A 843 1.55 12.35 55.69
N VAL A 844 2.37 12.94 54.83
CA VAL A 844 1.98 13.40 53.49
C VAL A 844 2.66 12.59 52.40
N ALA A 845 3.91 12.17 52.62
CA ALA A 845 4.65 11.37 51.65
C ALA A 845 5.59 10.36 52.30
N SER A 846 5.78 9.23 51.63
CA SER A 846 6.82 8.26 51.98
C SER A 846 7.26 7.46 50.76
N PHE A 847 8.52 7.60 50.33
CA PHE A 847 9.05 6.92 49.14
C PHE A 847 10.57 6.70 49.22
N PRO A 848 11.13 5.76 48.44
CA PRO A 848 12.58 5.55 48.38
C PRO A 848 13.30 6.75 47.75
N VAL A 849 14.47 7.08 48.29
CA VAL A 849 15.35 8.15 47.84
C VAL A 849 16.82 7.70 47.86
N GLU A 850 17.63 8.36 47.05
CA GLU A 850 19.08 8.29 47.01
C GLU A 850 19.67 9.55 47.64
N ASP A 851 20.95 9.50 48.04
CA ASP A 851 21.59 10.63 48.74
C ASP A 851 21.75 11.88 47.85
N SER A 852 21.85 11.69 46.53
CA SER A 852 21.92 12.77 45.54
C SER A 852 20.57 13.35 45.13
N ASP A 853 19.46 12.75 45.57
CA ASP A 853 18.13 13.27 45.26
C ASP A 853 17.86 14.60 45.97
N GLU A 854 16.90 15.34 45.43
CA GLU A 854 16.25 16.45 46.11
C GLU A 854 14.75 16.18 46.22
N ILE A 855 14.06 16.93 47.09
CA ILE A 855 12.60 16.92 47.17
C ILE A 855 12.03 18.31 46.96
N MET A 856 10.83 18.34 46.37
CA MET A 856 10.01 19.55 46.32
C MET A 856 8.83 19.41 47.27
N LEU A 857 8.67 20.37 48.17
CA LEU A 857 7.56 20.48 49.12
C LEU A 857 6.60 21.56 48.62
N VAL A 858 5.31 21.28 48.67
CA VAL A 858 4.23 22.23 48.33
C VAL A 858 3.33 22.42 49.54
N THR A 859 3.06 23.66 49.92
CA THR A 859 2.11 23.99 50.99
C THR A 859 0.72 24.38 50.45
N ASP A 860 -0.31 24.33 51.28
CA ASP A 860 -1.64 24.86 50.97
C ASP A 860 -1.69 26.38 50.77
N GLY A 861 -0.71 27.10 51.34
CA GLY A 861 -0.42 28.51 51.06
C GLY A 861 0.20 28.77 49.67
N GLY A 862 0.59 27.71 48.94
CA GLY A 862 1.17 27.80 47.61
C GLY A 862 2.69 28.00 47.60
N GLN A 863 3.37 27.81 48.73
CA GLN A 863 4.83 27.90 48.81
C GLN A 863 5.48 26.64 48.24
N LEU A 864 6.50 26.83 47.40
CA LEU A 864 7.33 25.78 46.81
C LEU A 864 8.72 25.80 47.43
N ILE A 865 9.14 24.70 48.06
CA ILE A 865 10.46 24.60 48.71
C ILE A 865 11.21 23.39 48.18
N ARG A 866 12.41 23.62 47.66
CA ARG A 866 13.35 22.57 47.22
C ARG A 866 14.37 22.30 48.32
N VAL A 867 14.51 21.03 48.73
CA VAL A 867 15.42 20.62 49.80
C VAL A 867 16.26 19.41 49.35
N PRO A 868 17.59 19.45 49.48
CA PRO A 868 18.43 18.27 49.27
C PRO A 868 18.16 17.16 50.28
N VAL A 869 18.02 15.92 49.79
CA VAL A 869 17.74 14.75 50.63
C VAL A 869 18.90 14.47 51.59
N GLY A 870 20.14 14.67 51.14
CA GLY A 870 21.35 14.51 51.96
C GLY A 870 21.36 15.33 53.25
N GLY A 871 20.62 16.46 53.31
CA GLY A 871 20.50 17.29 54.51
C GLY A 871 19.49 16.77 55.56
N ILE A 872 18.69 15.76 55.22
CA ILE A 872 17.66 15.20 56.10
C ILE A 872 18.28 14.07 56.94
N ARG A 873 18.13 14.11 58.26
CA ARG A 873 18.76 13.13 59.17
C ARG A 873 18.27 11.70 58.89
N ILE A 874 19.20 10.74 58.87
CA ILE A 874 18.89 9.31 58.93
C ILE A 874 18.57 8.96 60.39
N ALA A 875 17.42 8.33 60.61
CA ALA A 875 16.95 8.02 61.95
C ALA A 875 16.04 6.79 61.93
N GLY A 876 15.86 6.20 63.11
CA GLY A 876 14.98 5.05 63.27
C GLY A 876 13.52 5.35 62.91
N ARG A 877 12.77 4.32 62.50
CA ARG A 877 11.39 4.44 62.03
C ARG A 877 10.46 5.11 63.04
N ALA A 878 10.59 4.81 64.32
CA ALA A 878 9.69 5.32 65.36
C ALA A 878 10.03 6.75 65.83
N THR A 879 11.03 7.40 65.25
CA THR A 879 11.43 8.77 65.62
C THR A 879 10.51 9.82 65.01
N GLN A 880 10.55 11.04 65.59
CA GLN A 880 9.78 12.20 65.11
C GLN A 880 10.41 12.90 63.89
N GLY A 881 11.62 12.54 63.49
CA GLY A 881 12.37 13.25 62.45
C GLY A 881 12.83 14.65 62.85
N VAL A 882 13.43 15.34 61.88
CA VAL A 882 13.95 16.70 62.00
C VAL A 882 13.08 17.67 61.21
N ILE A 883 13.22 18.96 61.48
CA ILE A 883 12.57 19.99 60.67
C ILE A 883 13.24 19.97 59.29
N VAL A 884 12.46 19.63 58.28
CA VAL A 884 12.86 19.73 56.87
C VAL A 884 12.50 21.12 56.33
N PHE A 885 11.36 21.64 56.78
CA PHE A 885 10.90 22.99 56.48
C PHE A 885 10.10 23.55 57.66
N ASP A 886 10.27 24.84 57.95
CA ASP A 886 9.54 25.56 59.00
C ASP A 886 8.27 26.17 58.39
N THR A 887 7.12 25.56 58.66
CA THR A 887 5.82 26.04 58.18
C THR A 887 5.31 27.21 59.03
N ALA A 888 4.74 28.24 58.42
CA ALA A 888 4.09 29.33 59.16
C ALA A 888 2.87 28.81 59.96
N ASP A 889 2.43 29.56 60.98
CA ASP A 889 1.21 29.23 61.73
C ASP A 889 0.01 29.13 60.76
N GLU A 890 -0.69 27.99 60.76
CA GLU A 890 -1.82 27.63 59.86
C GLU A 890 -1.47 27.20 58.43
N GLU A 891 -0.19 27.05 58.07
CA GLU A 891 0.25 26.54 56.76
C GLU A 891 0.72 25.08 56.85
N HIS A 892 0.29 24.23 55.91
CA HIS A 892 0.60 22.81 55.91
C HIS A 892 1.17 22.34 54.58
N VAL A 893 2.16 21.44 54.63
CA VAL A 893 2.65 20.68 53.47
C VAL A 893 1.54 19.78 52.96
N VAL A 894 1.18 19.90 51.69
CA VAL A 894 0.12 19.13 51.03
C VAL A 894 0.63 18.15 49.98
N SER A 895 1.86 18.34 49.48
CA SER A 895 2.48 17.44 48.51
C SER A 895 3.99 17.43 48.67
N VAL A 896 4.60 16.26 48.44
CA VAL A 896 6.06 16.09 48.36
C VAL A 896 6.39 15.20 47.16
N ASP A 897 7.24 15.69 46.27
CA ASP A 897 7.68 14.97 45.07
C ASP A 897 9.20 14.78 45.07
N ARG A 898 9.68 13.58 44.69
CA ARG A 898 11.11 13.28 44.46
C ARG A 898 11.57 13.98 43.19
N VAL A 899 12.69 14.70 43.29
CA VAL A 899 13.43 15.26 42.17
C VAL A 899 14.75 14.51 42.06
N GLY A 900 14.83 13.56 41.14
CA GLY A 900 16.05 12.77 40.92
C GLY A 900 17.16 13.60 40.26
N GLU A 901 18.41 13.23 40.53
CA GLU A 901 19.57 13.76 39.82
C GLU A 901 19.52 13.29 38.35
N THR A 902 19.60 14.23 37.41
CA THR A 902 19.67 13.91 35.98
C THR A 902 20.93 13.10 35.67
N GLU A 903 20.82 12.01 34.90
CA GLU A 903 21.95 11.22 34.34
C GLU A 903 22.83 12.04 33.34
N GLY A 904 23.35 13.17 33.79
CA GLY A 904 24.20 14.09 33.04
C GLY A 904 25.50 14.45 33.74
N ASP A 905 25.70 14.04 34.99
CA ASP A 905 26.83 14.49 35.83
C ASP A 905 27.85 13.39 36.20
N GLU A 906 27.80 12.19 35.59
CA GLU A 906 28.77 11.11 35.88
C GLU A 906 30.15 11.21 35.18
N ASP A 907 30.48 12.31 34.49
CA ASP A 907 31.84 12.56 33.96
C ASP A 907 32.58 13.65 34.77
N ALA A 908 32.60 13.50 36.10
CA ALA A 908 33.30 14.42 37.00
C ALA A 908 34.15 13.70 38.08
N GLU A 909 35.16 12.96 37.64
CA GLU A 909 36.47 12.89 38.33
C GLU A 909 37.62 13.15 37.35
#